data_AF-A0A6C0DY73-F1
#
_entry.id   AF-A0A6C0DY73-F1
#
_cell.length_a   1.000
_cell.length_b   1.000
_cell.length_c   1.000
_cell.angle_alpha   90.00
_cell.angle_beta   90.00
_cell.angle_gamma   90.00
#
_symmetry.space_group_name_H-M   'P 1'
#
loop_
_entity.id
_entity.type
_entity.pdbx_description
1 polymer ?
#
loop_
_entity_poly.entity_id
_entity_poly.type
_entity_poly.pdbx_seq_one_letter_code
_entity_poly.pdbx_strand_id
1 'polypeptide(L)'
;MATTVVPKLLNLSAPTLRNLRTLVWLQKQSTMQSSKQSSTVNWSKWDAVVTSISAYNYWCQYNTKIVGIIITELTSATSLDELFKISKQVPMILISQTVLALKSEQYWSDNFDNVLNLDNILEHYPFINNPWEQTDNDAVAILGLLCRYNRIVDCNVSTKRLTDLSNITLSNGITPNETWMVTQFFKHSNSNRFNEIKECLAKNCANPHIDKIVLINEKDHTGEFNKLPGSKKIEQFISNQRLTYANFLQYVNEAVPNNVFIVLCNADIYFGDALLDLHKINMTDKMLALLRWDVPPSGLESDAKIFGPRADSQDTWIFLSDSIKARSWDYNKFNFQLGQAGCDNAFAGHILRQKFSISNPAVSFKTFHLHNTNIRNYDKKDYIRSDIYINIAPTFVIDTKQETTPPGKPNTISNELASFEVKSSSMSNEITYCTMLEKEGRYKWEPSVENHYFEAAIPVYKWNKACVTPNGLVYDPYHIYKGKHADNDRFNYWVNANVDILTPLQKRDKMFAIPFKNTDVFKHPDTYILQYVSRCARLLKMNPGTSFWIPKQFAEYIEYFDWGTEKLNGAYFDENTGVWADEVIGFLPEPAASELGQEDIAALRALYPSWIEKPVEKICVVVIGPNITEKFVDEQISKVLRGHSEEWSIRYVYESDYASYDSLIGASLCIFVGGQKANNFWAKLWALPKECCVIEFQQELLIDGEFQHLAHVAGFKSWVLLLSKGSAVDVQEQIMEQLEKWFKKNEDNIL
;
A
#
# COMPACT_ATOMS: atom_id res chain seq x y z
N MET A 1 34.77 -32.99 25.58
CA MET A 1 33.40 -32.86 25.04
C MET A 1 33.28 -31.46 24.46
N ALA A 2 33.30 -31.33 23.12
CA ALA A 2 33.04 -30.05 22.49
C ALA A 2 31.55 -29.73 22.67
N THR A 3 31.25 -28.63 23.37
CA THR A 3 29.90 -28.09 23.49
C THR A 3 29.35 -27.85 22.09
N THR A 4 28.33 -28.61 21.69
CA THR A 4 27.61 -28.39 20.44
C THR A 4 26.91 -27.05 20.55
N VAL A 5 27.54 -26.00 20.00
CA VAL A 5 26.95 -24.67 19.90
C VAL A 5 25.67 -24.80 19.08
N VAL A 6 24.54 -24.47 19.70
CA VAL A 6 23.23 -24.45 19.01
C VAL A 6 23.32 -23.40 17.90
N PRO A 7 22.98 -23.74 16.64
CA PRO A 7 23.04 -22.78 15.55
C PRO A 7 22.11 -21.60 15.83
N LYS A 8 22.57 -20.38 15.51
CA LYS A 8 21.69 -19.20 15.55
C LYS A 8 20.77 -19.21 14.34
N LEU A 9 19.48 -18.97 14.55
CA LEU A 9 18.50 -18.80 13.48
C LEU A 9 18.17 -17.31 13.30
N LEU A 10 18.30 -16.81 12.07
CA LEU A 10 17.87 -15.47 11.67
C LEU A 10 16.69 -15.59 10.71
N ASN A 11 15.72 -14.66 10.80
CA ASN A 11 14.60 -14.59 9.87
C ASN A 11 14.64 -13.25 9.13
N LEU A 12 14.56 -13.31 7.80
CA LEU A 12 14.54 -12.16 6.90
C LEU A 12 13.24 -12.18 6.10
N SER A 13 12.52 -11.05 6.09
CA SER A 13 11.24 -10.88 5.39
C SER A 13 11.11 -9.52 4.69
N ALA A 14 12.23 -8.81 4.51
CA ALA A 14 12.22 -7.50 3.87
C ALA A 14 11.91 -7.63 2.36
N PRO A 15 10.94 -6.85 1.82
CA PRO A 15 10.64 -6.84 0.40
C PRO A 15 11.79 -6.21 -0.40
N THR A 16 11.81 -6.45 -1.72
CA THR A 16 12.81 -5.88 -2.63
C THR A 16 12.23 -4.68 -3.36
N LEU A 17 12.91 -3.53 -3.31
CA LEU A 17 12.46 -2.28 -3.92
C LEU A 17 13.02 -2.13 -5.35
N ARG A 18 12.17 -1.68 -6.29
CA ARG A 18 12.61 -1.17 -7.60
C ARG A 18 13.14 0.25 -7.48
N ASN A 19 14.38 0.36 -7.03
CA ASN A 19 15.07 1.63 -6.79
C ASN A 19 16.11 2.00 -7.87
N LEU A 20 16.06 1.35 -9.03
CA LEU A 20 16.93 1.65 -10.18
C LEU A 20 16.15 1.61 -11.51
N ARG A 21 14.85 1.94 -11.50
CA ARG A 21 14.07 2.06 -12.73
C ARG A 21 14.76 3.08 -13.64
N THR A 22 15.04 2.66 -14.86
CA THR A 22 15.82 3.43 -15.83
C THR A 22 14.97 3.75 -17.05
N LEU A 23 14.88 5.03 -17.38
CA LEU A 23 14.29 5.55 -18.62
C LEU A 23 15.42 5.97 -19.56
N VAL A 24 15.50 5.39 -20.76
CA VAL A 24 16.47 5.79 -21.79
C VAL A 24 15.80 6.60 -22.90
N TRP A 25 16.40 7.72 -23.28
CA TRP A 25 15.96 8.47 -24.45
C TRP A 25 16.66 7.98 -25.71
N LEU A 26 15.92 7.31 -26.61
CA LEU A 26 16.51 6.58 -27.74
C LEU A 26 16.86 7.45 -28.96
N GLN A 27 16.72 8.78 -28.90
CA GLN A 27 16.89 9.66 -30.06
C GLN A 27 18.33 9.68 -30.63
N LYS A 28 19.35 9.42 -29.79
CA LYS A 28 20.78 9.51 -30.17
C LYS A 28 21.47 8.16 -30.39
N GLN A 29 20.75 7.04 -30.26
CA GLN A 29 21.34 5.70 -30.28
C GLN A 29 21.40 5.08 -31.69
N SER A 30 20.71 5.66 -32.67
CA SER A 30 20.72 5.21 -34.08
C SER A 30 22.07 5.41 -34.77
N THR A 31 22.81 6.47 -34.43
CA THR A 31 24.17 6.71 -34.95
C THR A 31 25.18 5.71 -34.40
N MET A 32 25.06 5.28 -33.13
CA MET A 32 25.96 4.28 -32.54
C MET A 32 25.76 2.88 -33.14
N GLN A 33 24.51 2.49 -33.40
CA GLN A 33 24.19 1.20 -34.04
C GLN A 33 24.70 1.06 -35.49
N SER A 34 24.95 2.18 -36.18
CA SER A 34 25.46 2.17 -37.56
C SER A 34 26.98 1.94 -37.66
N SER A 35 27.72 2.10 -36.56
CA SER A 35 29.16 1.83 -36.51
C SER A 35 29.39 0.33 -36.28
N LYS A 36 30.03 -0.35 -37.24
CA LYS A 36 30.24 -1.81 -37.33
C LYS A 36 31.09 -2.45 -36.20
N GLN A 37 31.23 -1.83 -35.03
CA GLN A 37 32.26 -2.22 -34.06
C GLN A 37 31.81 -2.37 -32.60
N SER A 38 30.50 -2.41 -32.30
CA SER A 38 29.99 -2.82 -30.99
C SER A 38 28.89 -3.85 -31.17
N SER A 39 28.87 -4.88 -30.32
CA SER A 39 27.69 -5.72 -30.12
C SER A 39 26.44 -4.83 -30.01
N THR A 40 25.38 -5.18 -30.72
CA THR A 40 24.12 -4.43 -30.72
C THR A 40 23.58 -4.37 -29.29
N VAL A 41 23.60 -3.19 -28.67
CA VAL A 41 23.09 -2.99 -27.31
C VAL A 41 21.62 -3.40 -27.25
N ASN A 42 21.29 -4.29 -26.30
CA ASN A 42 19.92 -4.76 -26.12
C ASN A 42 19.11 -3.81 -25.24
N TRP A 43 18.52 -2.78 -25.86
CA TRP A 43 17.73 -1.76 -25.18
C TRP A 43 16.38 -2.25 -24.63
N SER A 44 15.91 -3.45 -24.98
CA SER A 44 14.65 -4.00 -24.45
C SER A 44 14.67 -4.26 -22.93
N LYS A 45 15.88 -4.25 -22.34
CA LYS A 45 16.12 -4.39 -20.91
C LYS A 45 15.74 -3.16 -20.07
N TRP A 46 15.64 -1.99 -20.69
CA TRP A 46 15.22 -0.73 -20.03
C TRP A 46 13.91 -0.23 -20.62
N ASP A 47 13.22 0.63 -19.87
CA ASP A 47 12.09 1.39 -20.39
C ASP A 47 12.63 2.54 -21.26
N ALA A 48 11.99 2.78 -22.40
CA ALA A 48 12.46 3.75 -23.38
C ALA A 48 11.42 4.84 -23.69
N VAL A 49 11.92 6.03 -24.02
CA VAL A 49 11.12 7.15 -24.55
C VAL A 49 11.69 7.63 -25.89
N VAL A 50 10.79 8.07 -26.77
CA VAL A 50 11.10 8.67 -28.07
C VAL A 50 10.37 10.01 -28.21
N THR A 51 10.93 10.95 -28.98
CA THR A 51 10.36 12.29 -29.16
C THR A 51 9.84 12.54 -30.59
N SER A 52 9.63 11.47 -31.36
CA SER A 52 9.04 11.55 -32.70
C SER A 52 8.45 10.21 -33.15
N ILE A 53 7.46 10.27 -34.05
CA ILE A 53 6.87 9.07 -34.67
C ILE A 53 7.91 8.30 -35.51
N SER A 54 8.80 9.00 -36.20
CA SER A 54 9.86 8.36 -36.98
C SER A 54 10.83 7.57 -36.08
N ALA A 55 11.20 8.12 -34.92
CA ALA A 55 11.99 7.38 -33.94
C ALA A 55 11.23 6.18 -33.38
N TYR A 56 9.94 6.32 -33.08
CA TYR A 56 9.10 5.18 -32.66
C TYR A 56 9.13 4.05 -33.70
N ASN A 57 8.86 4.37 -34.97
CA ASN A 57 8.83 3.41 -36.07
C ASN A 57 10.18 2.73 -36.33
N TYR A 58 11.28 3.41 -36.05
CA TYR A 58 12.61 2.83 -36.12
C TYR A 58 12.85 1.84 -34.97
N TRP A 59 12.60 2.27 -33.73
CA TRP A 59 12.93 1.49 -32.54
C TRP A 59 12.00 0.31 -32.29
N CYS A 60 10.72 0.41 -32.66
CA CYS A 60 9.75 -0.68 -32.50
C CYS A 60 10.16 -1.97 -33.25
N GLN A 61 10.99 -1.85 -34.30
CA GLN A 61 11.52 -2.99 -35.05
C GLN A 61 12.55 -3.81 -34.27
N TYR A 62 13.12 -3.26 -33.20
CA TYR A 62 14.17 -3.87 -32.38
C TYR A 62 13.65 -4.43 -31.05
N ASN A 63 12.33 -4.65 -30.93
CA ASN A 63 11.67 -5.16 -29.72
C ASN A 63 11.99 -4.33 -28.45
N THR A 64 12.25 -3.03 -28.62
CA THR A 64 12.50 -2.12 -27.49
C THR A 64 11.20 -1.80 -26.76
N LYS A 65 11.26 -1.73 -25.43
CA LYS A 65 10.10 -1.41 -24.61
C LYS A 65 9.89 0.10 -24.54
N ILE A 66 9.21 0.66 -25.54
CA ILE A 66 8.89 2.09 -25.58
C ILE A 66 7.68 2.34 -24.66
N VAL A 67 7.91 3.02 -23.55
CA VAL A 67 6.87 3.34 -22.54
C VAL A 67 6.23 4.70 -22.76
N GLY A 68 6.88 5.58 -23.53
CA GLY A 68 6.39 6.92 -23.76
C GLY A 68 6.81 7.48 -25.12
N ILE A 69 5.94 8.30 -25.69
CA ILE A 69 6.23 9.15 -26.84
C ILE A 69 5.92 10.59 -26.50
N ILE A 70 6.79 11.50 -26.93
CA ILE A 70 6.64 12.93 -26.72
C ILE A 70 6.52 13.60 -28.09
N ILE A 71 5.47 14.40 -28.29
CA ILE A 71 5.23 15.12 -29.55
C ILE A 71 5.02 16.60 -29.23
N THR A 72 6.07 17.38 -29.44
CA THR A 72 6.09 18.83 -29.19
C THR A 72 5.55 19.62 -30.38
N GLU A 73 5.73 19.10 -31.60
CA GLU A 73 5.19 19.64 -32.84
C GLU A 73 4.78 18.50 -33.79
N LEU A 74 3.74 18.73 -34.61
CA LEU A 74 3.36 17.82 -35.69
C LEU A 74 3.63 18.51 -37.04
N THR A 75 4.46 17.90 -37.88
CA THR A 75 4.69 18.35 -39.25
C THR A 75 3.75 17.63 -40.22
N SER A 76 3.60 18.13 -41.45
CA SER A 76 2.75 17.50 -42.49
C SER A 76 3.15 16.07 -42.85
N ALA A 77 4.37 15.63 -42.49
CA ALA A 77 4.82 14.25 -42.67
C ALA A 77 4.33 13.30 -41.56
N THR A 78 3.68 13.82 -40.50
CA THR A 78 3.28 13.08 -39.31
C THR A 78 1.75 13.13 -39.17
N SER A 79 1.08 11.98 -39.31
CA SER A 79 -0.39 11.92 -39.24
C SER A 79 -0.90 11.64 -37.83
N LEU A 80 -1.96 12.34 -37.40
CA LEU A 80 -2.66 12.04 -36.14
C LEU A 80 -3.18 10.60 -36.10
N ASP A 81 -3.54 10.03 -37.26
CA ASP A 81 -3.97 8.63 -37.38
C ASP A 81 -2.86 7.65 -36.97
N GLU A 82 -1.60 7.99 -37.27
CA GLU A 82 -0.46 7.20 -36.85
C GLU A 82 -0.21 7.33 -35.35
N LEU A 83 -0.31 8.55 -34.80
CA LEU A 83 -0.22 8.76 -33.35
C LEU A 83 -1.30 7.98 -32.60
N PHE A 84 -2.52 7.92 -33.14
CA PHE A 84 -3.61 7.12 -32.59
C PHE A 84 -3.30 5.61 -32.61
N LYS A 85 -2.68 5.09 -33.68
CA LYS A 85 -2.23 3.69 -33.69
C LYS A 85 -1.16 3.43 -32.64
N ILE A 86 -0.24 4.37 -32.47
CA ILE A 86 0.84 4.30 -31.47
C ILE A 86 0.26 4.35 -30.06
N SER A 87 -0.76 5.16 -29.79
CA SER A 87 -1.36 5.30 -28.45
C SER A 87 -1.91 3.99 -27.90
N LYS A 88 -2.27 3.04 -28.77
CA LYS A 88 -2.72 1.69 -28.36
C LYS A 88 -1.56 0.74 -28.00
N GLN A 89 -0.33 1.14 -28.25
CA GLN A 89 0.89 0.36 -28.00
C GLN A 89 1.78 0.97 -26.91
N VAL A 90 1.68 2.27 -26.67
CA VAL A 90 2.48 2.97 -25.65
C VAL A 90 1.63 3.33 -24.43
N PRO A 91 2.17 3.15 -23.20
CA PRO A 91 1.50 3.56 -21.97
C PRO A 91 1.20 5.06 -21.87
N MET A 92 2.04 5.94 -22.45
CA MET A 92 1.91 7.38 -22.23
C MET A 92 2.31 8.22 -23.43
N ILE A 93 1.58 9.30 -23.64
CA ILE A 93 1.87 10.31 -24.65
C ILE A 93 1.91 11.68 -23.97
N LEU A 94 3.02 12.39 -24.12
CA LEU A 94 3.10 13.80 -23.74
C LEU A 94 3.05 14.66 -25.01
N ILE A 95 2.12 15.62 -25.05
CA ILE A 95 2.00 16.54 -26.18
C ILE A 95 2.04 18.00 -25.73
N SER A 96 2.44 18.90 -26.61
CA SER A 96 2.30 20.34 -26.38
C SER A 96 0.86 20.81 -26.60
N GLN A 97 0.54 21.97 -26.05
CA GLN A 97 -0.72 22.69 -26.29
C GLN A 97 -0.92 22.98 -27.79
N THR A 98 0.15 23.22 -28.53
CA THR A 98 0.12 23.44 -29.99
C THR A 98 -0.41 22.22 -30.74
N VAL A 99 0.01 21.02 -30.33
CA VAL A 99 -0.46 19.76 -30.89
C VAL A 99 -1.89 19.47 -30.46
N LEU A 100 -2.20 19.68 -29.18
CA LEU A 100 -3.54 19.48 -28.64
C LEU A 100 -4.57 20.38 -29.37
N ALA A 101 -4.21 21.63 -29.70
CA ALA A 101 -5.07 22.58 -30.39
C ALA A 101 -5.44 22.22 -31.84
N LEU A 102 -4.82 21.19 -32.44
CA LEU A 102 -5.16 20.74 -33.79
C LEU A 102 -6.54 20.07 -33.88
N LYS A 103 -7.10 19.66 -32.74
CA LYS A 103 -8.40 18.99 -32.63
C LYS A 103 -9.16 19.49 -31.40
N SER A 104 -10.45 19.20 -31.35
CA SER A 104 -11.27 19.54 -30.18
C SER A 104 -10.93 18.65 -28.98
N GLU A 105 -11.24 19.13 -27.78
CA GLU A 105 -11.13 18.36 -26.53
C GLU A 105 -11.87 17.02 -26.63
N GLN A 106 -13.11 17.04 -27.15
CA GLN A 106 -13.92 15.85 -27.39
C GLN A 106 -13.22 14.81 -28.27
N TYR A 107 -12.50 15.25 -29.32
CA TYR A 107 -11.75 14.32 -30.17
C TYR A 107 -10.65 13.63 -29.36
N TRP A 108 -9.90 14.36 -28.54
CA TRP A 108 -8.84 13.77 -27.74
C TRP A 108 -9.39 12.79 -26.71
N SER A 109 -10.44 13.16 -25.98
CA SER A 109 -11.08 12.27 -24.99
C SER A 109 -11.66 11.00 -25.60
N ASP A 110 -12.24 11.08 -26.80
CA ASP A 110 -12.87 9.93 -27.46
C ASP A 110 -11.84 8.94 -28.04
N ASN A 111 -10.62 9.40 -28.34
CA ASN A 111 -9.61 8.62 -29.06
C ASN A 111 -8.41 8.22 -28.18
N PHE A 112 -8.09 9.01 -27.16
CA PHE A 112 -6.90 8.85 -26.33
C PHE A 112 -7.26 8.86 -24.85
N ASP A 113 -6.75 7.86 -24.14
CA ASP A 113 -6.88 7.65 -22.70
C ASP A 113 -5.55 7.85 -21.95
N ASN A 114 -4.47 8.12 -22.69
CA ASN A 114 -3.09 8.14 -22.20
C ASN A 114 -2.31 9.40 -22.62
N VAL A 115 -3.01 10.48 -22.95
CA VAL A 115 -2.42 11.76 -23.37
C VAL A 115 -2.40 12.74 -22.21
N LEU A 116 -1.24 13.34 -21.96
CA LEU A 116 -1.07 14.46 -21.03
C LEU A 116 -0.50 15.67 -21.77
N ASN A 117 -0.97 16.85 -21.40
CA ASN A 117 -0.50 18.12 -21.97
C ASN A 117 0.69 18.63 -21.14
N LEU A 118 1.81 18.91 -21.81
CA LEU A 118 3.04 19.39 -21.18
C LEU A 118 2.87 20.79 -20.60
N ASP A 119 2.07 21.64 -21.23
CA ASP A 119 1.93 23.04 -20.86
C ASP A 119 1.13 23.25 -19.56
N ASN A 120 0.23 22.31 -19.21
CA ASN A 120 -0.58 22.37 -17.99
C ASN A 120 -0.24 21.28 -16.96
N ILE A 121 0.86 20.53 -17.16
CA ILE A 121 1.20 19.36 -16.34
C ILE A 121 1.34 19.70 -14.84
N LEU A 122 1.78 20.92 -14.53
CA LEU A 122 1.93 21.43 -13.17
C LEU A 122 0.62 21.54 -12.39
N GLU A 123 -0.49 21.78 -13.10
CA GLU A 123 -1.81 21.97 -12.48
C GLU A 123 -2.30 20.67 -11.85
N HIS A 124 -1.91 19.53 -12.43
CA HIS A 124 -2.31 18.19 -11.98
C HIS A 124 -1.22 17.48 -11.17
N TYR A 125 0.05 17.82 -11.37
CA TYR A 125 1.20 17.17 -10.75
C TYR A 125 2.15 18.18 -10.09
N PRO A 126 1.72 18.83 -8.99
CA PRO A 126 2.41 19.94 -8.35
C PRO A 126 3.73 19.56 -7.64
N PHE A 127 4.10 18.28 -7.61
CA PHE A 127 5.44 17.85 -7.21
C PHE A 127 6.50 18.18 -8.27
N ILE A 128 6.09 18.46 -9.50
CA ILE A 128 6.89 19.13 -10.51
C ILE A 128 6.86 20.62 -10.15
N ASN A 129 8.00 21.26 -9.85
CA ASN A 129 8.00 22.65 -9.37
C ASN A 129 8.09 23.67 -10.51
N ASN A 130 8.59 23.25 -11.68
CA ASN A 130 8.93 24.15 -12.78
C ASN A 130 8.12 23.85 -14.06
N PRO A 131 7.58 24.88 -14.75
CA PRO A 131 6.87 24.70 -16.02
C PRO A 131 7.76 24.06 -17.06
N TRP A 132 7.15 23.41 -18.04
CA TRP A 132 7.86 22.87 -19.19
C TRP A 132 8.62 23.97 -19.95
N GLU A 133 9.89 23.75 -20.25
CA GLU A 133 10.77 24.71 -20.92
C GLU A 133 10.71 24.66 -22.45
N GLN A 134 9.67 24.03 -23.02
CA GLN A 134 9.49 23.91 -24.48
C GLN A 134 10.63 23.17 -25.20
N THR A 135 11.29 22.24 -24.52
CA THR A 135 12.32 21.37 -25.12
C THR A 135 12.00 19.89 -24.93
N ASP A 136 12.44 19.06 -25.88
CA ASP A 136 12.34 17.60 -25.80
C ASP A 136 13.06 17.06 -24.56
N ASN A 137 14.24 17.60 -24.26
CA ASN A 137 15.01 17.25 -23.07
C ASN A 137 14.20 17.45 -21.79
N ASP A 138 13.56 18.61 -21.64
CA ASP A 138 12.75 18.90 -20.46
C ASP A 138 11.49 18.03 -20.41
N ALA A 139 10.86 17.77 -21.56
CA ALA A 139 9.71 16.88 -21.65
C ALA A 139 10.04 15.43 -21.25
N VAL A 140 11.21 14.91 -21.66
CA VAL A 140 11.72 13.60 -21.23
C VAL A 140 11.94 13.56 -19.71
N ALA A 141 12.47 14.64 -19.14
CA ALA A 141 12.65 14.76 -17.71
C ALA A 141 11.33 14.80 -16.93
N ILE A 142 10.33 15.51 -17.46
CA ILE A 142 8.95 15.51 -16.94
C ILE A 142 8.35 14.10 -16.97
N LEU A 143 8.48 13.35 -18.08
CA LEU A 143 8.05 11.96 -18.14
C LEU A 143 8.74 11.11 -17.06
N GLY A 144 10.05 11.31 -16.89
CA GLY A 144 10.85 10.65 -15.85
C GLY A 144 10.31 10.89 -14.44
N LEU A 145 9.94 12.13 -14.14
CA LEU A 145 9.35 12.56 -12.87
C LEU A 145 7.96 11.99 -12.65
N LEU A 146 7.07 12.14 -13.63
CA LEU A 146 5.69 11.63 -13.59
C LEU A 146 5.69 10.14 -13.30
N CYS A 147 6.51 9.37 -14.03
CA CYS A 147 6.61 7.92 -13.87
C CYS A 147 7.48 7.45 -12.70
N ARG A 148 8.01 8.37 -11.88
CA ARG A 148 8.84 8.08 -10.71
C ARG A 148 10.06 7.20 -11.04
N TYR A 149 10.72 7.46 -12.17
CA TYR A 149 11.98 6.79 -12.50
C TYR A 149 13.07 7.16 -11.49
N ASN A 150 14.11 6.33 -11.37
CA ASN A 150 15.27 6.60 -10.52
C ASN A 150 16.47 7.06 -11.33
N ARG A 151 16.47 6.78 -12.64
CA ARG A 151 17.55 7.15 -13.55
C ARG A 151 17.01 7.50 -14.93
N ILE A 152 17.54 8.55 -15.53
CA ILE A 152 17.29 8.93 -16.93
C ILE A 152 18.63 8.92 -17.68
N VAL A 153 18.65 8.30 -18.85
CA VAL A 153 19.85 8.13 -19.68
C VAL A 153 19.77 8.99 -20.93
N ASP A 154 20.87 9.67 -21.24
CA ASP A 154 21.11 10.54 -22.40
C ASP A 154 20.22 11.78 -22.46
N CYS A 155 19.74 12.26 -21.30
CA CYS A 155 18.92 13.47 -21.17
C CYS A 155 19.67 14.55 -20.38
N ASN A 156 20.04 15.64 -21.06
CA ASN A 156 20.64 16.83 -20.43
C ASN A 156 19.57 17.89 -20.18
N VAL A 157 19.46 18.42 -18.97
CA VAL A 157 18.40 19.38 -18.61
C VAL A 157 18.99 20.69 -18.06
N SER A 158 18.16 21.72 -17.95
CA SER A 158 18.54 23.01 -17.37
C SER A 158 18.82 22.91 -15.87
N THR A 159 19.56 23.89 -15.32
CA THR A 159 19.79 24.01 -13.88
C THR A 159 18.48 24.13 -13.09
N LYS A 160 17.44 24.71 -13.70
CA LYS A 160 16.11 24.84 -13.11
C LYS A 160 15.45 23.47 -12.97
N ARG A 161 15.42 22.63 -14.01
CA ARG A 161 14.85 21.27 -13.91
C ARG A 161 15.64 20.35 -12.99
N LEU A 162 16.97 20.53 -12.87
CA LEU A 162 17.79 19.74 -11.95
C LEU A 162 17.28 19.81 -10.50
N THR A 163 16.63 20.91 -10.07
CA THR A 163 16.08 21.00 -8.70
C THR A 163 14.93 20.03 -8.47
N ASP A 164 14.17 19.68 -9.51
CA ASP A 164 13.05 18.73 -9.41
C ASP A 164 13.54 17.28 -9.42
N LEU A 165 14.70 17.03 -10.04
CA LEU A 165 15.28 15.70 -10.22
C LEU A 165 16.15 15.24 -9.03
N SER A 166 15.95 15.78 -7.83
CA SER A 166 16.76 15.44 -6.65
C SER A 166 16.84 13.93 -6.34
N ASN A 167 15.80 13.17 -6.70
CA ASN A 167 15.73 11.71 -6.52
C ASN A 167 16.02 10.91 -7.81
N ILE A 168 16.40 11.58 -8.91
CA ILE A 168 16.64 10.97 -10.22
C ILE A 168 18.10 11.21 -10.63
N THR A 169 18.82 10.14 -10.92
CA THR A 169 20.18 10.23 -11.45
C THR A 169 20.15 10.45 -12.96
N LEU A 170 20.84 11.47 -13.47
CA LEU A 170 21.09 11.63 -14.90
C LEU A 170 22.39 10.92 -15.28
N SER A 171 22.38 10.13 -16.33
CA SER A 171 23.54 9.38 -16.82
C SER A 171 23.66 9.52 -18.34
N ASN A 172 24.88 9.41 -18.87
CA ASN A 172 25.13 9.55 -20.30
C ASN A 172 25.96 8.37 -20.80
N GLY A 173 25.59 7.80 -21.95
CA GLY A 173 26.34 6.76 -22.65
C GLY A 173 26.44 5.42 -21.92
N ILE A 174 25.59 5.18 -20.91
CA ILE A 174 25.55 3.89 -20.21
C ILE A 174 24.59 2.92 -20.91
N THR A 175 24.87 1.62 -20.78
CA THR A 175 24.08 0.55 -21.40
C THR A 175 23.52 -0.42 -20.34
N PRO A 176 22.45 -1.17 -20.65
CA PRO A 176 21.95 -2.22 -19.78
C PRO A 176 23.04 -3.27 -19.48
N ASN A 177 23.03 -3.76 -18.24
CA ASN A 177 23.89 -4.87 -17.81
C ASN A 177 23.64 -6.14 -18.65
N GLU A 178 24.67 -6.98 -18.75
CA GLU A 178 24.49 -8.37 -19.16
C GLU A 178 24.04 -9.24 -17.99
N THR A 179 23.35 -10.33 -18.29
CA THR A 179 22.91 -11.36 -17.35
C THR A 179 23.56 -12.69 -17.76
N TRP A 180 24.44 -13.21 -16.91
CA TRP A 180 25.08 -14.50 -17.10
C TRP A 180 24.53 -15.51 -16.10
N MET A 181 24.11 -16.66 -16.62
CA MET A 181 23.65 -17.80 -15.81
C MET A 181 24.79 -18.79 -15.62
N VAL A 182 25.06 -19.20 -14.38
CA VAL A 182 26.02 -20.24 -14.03
C VAL A 182 25.26 -21.42 -13.43
N THR A 183 25.45 -22.60 -14.00
CA THR A 183 24.85 -23.84 -13.50
C THR A 183 25.71 -25.05 -13.86
N GLN A 184 25.26 -26.23 -13.48
CA GLN A 184 25.83 -27.51 -13.89
C GLN A 184 24.86 -28.21 -14.84
N PHE A 185 25.38 -28.81 -15.91
CA PHE A 185 24.64 -29.72 -16.78
C PHE A 185 25.25 -31.12 -16.66
N PHE A 186 24.39 -32.14 -16.57
CA PHE A 186 24.85 -33.52 -16.43
C PHE A 186 23.87 -34.50 -17.07
N LYS A 187 24.40 -35.64 -17.49
CA LYS A 187 23.61 -36.74 -18.04
C LYS A 187 23.12 -37.67 -16.93
N HIS A 188 21.87 -37.50 -16.51
CA HIS A 188 21.25 -38.37 -15.52
C HIS A 188 21.05 -39.79 -16.08
N SER A 189 21.18 -40.83 -15.23
CA SER A 189 21.04 -42.23 -15.64
C SER A 189 19.62 -42.59 -16.12
N ASN A 190 18.62 -42.03 -15.45
CA ASN A 190 17.22 -42.04 -15.90
C ASN A 190 17.02 -41.07 -17.08
N SER A 191 16.53 -41.58 -18.21
CA SER A 191 16.32 -40.82 -19.45
C SER A 191 15.28 -39.70 -19.33
N ASN A 192 14.18 -39.92 -18.61
CA ASN A 192 13.15 -38.89 -18.41
C ASN A 192 13.72 -37.72 -17.62
N ARG A 193 14.47 -37.99 -16.54
CA ARG A 193 15.13 -36.94 -15.77
C ARG A 193 16.17 -36.19 -16.59
N PHE A 194 16.92 -36.90 -17.43
CA PHE A 194 17.87 -36.24 -18.34
C PHE A 194 17.16 -35.33 -19.35
N ASN A 195 16.02 -35.77 -19.91
CA ASN A 195 15.21 -34.96 -20.81
C ASN A 195 14.68 -33.70 -20.12
N GLU A 196 14.25 -33.77 -18.85
CA GLU A 196 13.85 -32.58 -18.07
C GLU A 196 15.00 -31.57 -17.94
N ILE A 197 16.20 -32.03 -17.56
CA ILE A 197 17.38 -31.16 -17.44
C ILE A 197 17.74 -30.53 -18.80
N LYS A 198 17.65 -31.31 -19.88
CA LYS A 198 17.90 -30.83 -21.23
C LYS A 198 16.87 -29.81 -21.70
N GLU A 199 15.59 -30.04 -21.41
CA GLU A 199 14.52 -29.10 -21.69
C GLU A 199 14.69 -27.80 -20.88
N CYS A 200 15.03 -27.91 -19.60
CA CYS A 200 15.32 -26.78 -18.74
C CYS A 200 16.44 -25.89 -19.32
N LEU A 201 17.55 -26.50 -19.73
CA LEU A 201 18.64 -25.79 -20.40
C LEU A 201 18.19 -25.16 -21.73
N ALA A 202 17.36 -25.86 -22.52
CA ALA A 202 16.83 -25.33 -23.77
C ALA A 202 15.96 -24.08 -23.56
N LYS A 203 15.11 -24.07 -22.52
CA LYS A 203 14.30 -22.90 -22.15
C LYS A 203 15.19 -21.71 -21.76
N ASN A 204 16.25 -21.94 -21.00
CA ASN A 204 17.23 -20.89 -20.68
C ASN A 204 17.97 -20.36 -21.91
N CYS A 205 18.34 -21.22 -22.86
CA CYS A 205 18.95 -20.79 -24.12
C CYS A 205 18.01 -19.87 -24.93
N ALA A 206 16.71 -20.19 -24.93
CA ALA A 206 15.68 -19.44 -25.62
C ALA A 206 15.33 -18.10 -24.95
N ASN A 207 15.58 -17.93 -23.64
CA ASN A 207 15.25 -16.71 -22.93
C ASN A 207 16.08 -15.51 -23.45
N PRO A 208 15.46 -14.45 -23.98
CA PRO A 208 16.18 -13.29 -24.54
C PRO A 208 16.90 -12.44 -23.50
N HIS A 209 16.58 -12.59 -22.22
CA HIS A 209 17.14 -11.82 -21.10
C HIS A 209 18.38 -12.48 -20.48
N ILE A 210 18.75 -13.69 -20.95
CA ILE A 210 20.03 -14.34 -20.62
C ILE A 210 20.98 -14.13 -21.79
N ASP A 211 22.08 -13.44 -21.55
CA ASP A 211 23.09 -13.13 -22.57
C ASP A 211 24.10 -14.28 -22.71
N LYS A 212 24.46 -14.91 -21.58
CA LYS A 212 25.44 -16.00 -21.52
C LYS A 212 25.06 -17.07 -20.52
N ILE A 213 25.36 -18.33 -20.85
CA ILE A 213 25.19 -19.49 -19.98
C ILE A 213 26.55 -20.15 -19.78
N VAL A 214 26.94 -20.34 -18.53
CA VAL A 214 28.21 -20.93 -18.12
C VAL A 214 27.91 -22.27 -17.46
N LEU A 215 28.37 -23.35 -18.06
CA LEU A 215 28.23 -24.71 -17.55
C LEU A 215 29.54 -25.16 -16.92
N ILE A 216 29.59 -25.22 -15.59
CA ILE A 216 30.75 -25.74 -14.85
C ILE A 216 30.49 -27.22 -14.56
N ASN A 217 31.06 -28.09 -15.39
CA ASN A 217 30.71 -29.50 -15.46
C ASN A 217 31.87 -30.41 -15.06
N GLU A 218 31.53 -31.61 -14.60
CA GLU A 218 32.50 -32.65 -14.27
C GLU A 218 33.18 -33.22 -15.52
N LYS A 219 32.46 -33.28 -16.64
CA LYS A 219 32.89 -33.90 -17.90
C LYS A 219 32.35 -33.10 -19.08
N ASP A 220 32.95 -33.31 -20.25
CA ASP A 220 32.48 -32.71 -21.49
C ASP A 220 31.08 -33.24 -21.84
N HIS A 221 30.17 -32.30 -22.11
CA HIS A 221 28.77 -32.57 -22.46
C HIS A 221 28.36 -31.80 -23.73
N THR A 222 29.32 -31.23 -24.45
CA THR A 222 29.09 -30.41 -25.65
C THR A 222 28.20 -31.12 -26.66
N GLY A 223 28.41 -32.41 -26.89
CA GLY A 223 27.60 -33.21 -27.82
C GLY A 223 26.11 -33.34 -27.44
N GLU A 224 25.74 -33.09 -26.18
CA GLU A 224 24.37 -33.22 -25.69
C GLU A 224 23.55 -31.93 -25.87
N PHE A 225 24.19 -30.75 -25.75
CA PHE A 225 23.52 -29.45 -25.80
C PHE A 225 23.85 -28.60 -27.03
N ASN A 226 24.90 -28.89 -27.81
CA ASN A 226 25.30 -28.08 -28.96
C ASN A 226 24.19 -27.90 -30.02
N LYS A 227 23.29 -28.88 -30.14
CA LYS A 227 22.14 -28.85 -31.07
C LYS A 227 20.92 -28.10 -30.54
N LEU A 228 20.94 -27.64 -29.28
CA LEU A 228 19.82 -26.86 -28.74
C LEU A 228 19.73 -25.49 -29.42
N PRO A 229 18.53 -25.01 -29.77
CA PRO A 229 18.35 -23.63 -30.21
C PRO A 229 18.91 -22.65 -29.17
N GLY A 230 19.73 -21.70 -29.61
CA GLY A 230 20.36 -20.72 -28.71
C GLY A 230 21.61 -21.23 -27.96
N SER A 231 22.08 -22.45 -28.22
CA SER A 231 23.27 -23.04 -27.60
C SER A 231 24.55 -22.21 -27.78
N LYS A 232 24.58 -21.27 -28.75
CA LYS A 232 25.66 -20.28 -28.93
C LYS A 232 25.92 -19.40 -27.70
N LYS A 233 24.96 -19.30 -26.77
CA LYS A 233 25.12 -18.61 -25.48
C LYS A 233 25.93 -19.42 -24.46
N ILE A 234 26.11 -20.72 -24.71
CA ILE A 234 26.71 -21.66 -23.76
C ILE A 234 28.23 -21.63 -23.89
N GLU A 235 28.91 -21.46 -22.75
CA GLU A 235 30.31 -21.76 -22.55
C GLU A 235 30.44 -22.87 -21.49
N GLN A 236 31.24 -23.90 -21.77
CA GLN A 236 31.45 -25.01 -20.85
C GLN A 236 32.87 -24.99 -20.27
N PHE A 237 32.98 -25.13 -18.95
CA PHE A 237 34.23 -25.32 -18.22
C PHE A 237 34.24 -26.70 -17.56
N ILE A 238 35.34 -27.44 -17.70
CA ILE A 238 35.48 -28.78 -17.11
C ILE A 238 36.26 -28.68 -15.80
N SER A 239 35.57 -28.83 -14.67
CA SER A 239 36.14 -28.76 -13.33
C SER A 239 36.60 -30.12 -12.80
N ASN A 240 36.20 -31.22 -13.44
CA ASN A 240 36.39 -32.61 -12.98
C ASN A 240 35.75 -32.92 -11.61
N GLN A 241 34.90 -32.02 -11.08
CA GLN A 241 34.19 -32.20 -9.81
C GLN A 241 32.81 -31.52 -9.87
N ARG A 242 31.89 -31.96 -9.01
CA ARG A 242 30.57 -31.33 -8.92
C ARG A 242 30.70 -29.85 -8.54
N LEU A 243 29.91 -29.00 -9.20
CA LEU A 243 29.92 -27.55 -8.98
C LEU A 243 29.74 -27.21 -7.49
N THR A 244 30.73 -26.51 -6.92
CA THR A 244 30.67 -25.98 -5.56
C THR A 244 30.45 -24.47 -5.57
N TYR A 245 29.99 -23.92 -4.44
CA TYR A 245 29.88 -22.46 -4.28
C TYR A 245 31.25 -21.77 -4.35
N ALA A 246 32.32 -22.44 -3.94
CA ALA A 246 33.69 -21.97 -4.13
C ALA A 246 34.06 -21.84 -5.61
N ASN A 247 33.76 -22.83 -6.45
CA ASN A 247 34.02 -22.76 -7.88
C ASN A 247 33.26 -21.60 -8.53
N PHE A 248 31.99 -21.41 -8.14
CA PHE A 248 31.19 -20.28 -8.60
C PHE A 248 31.84 -18.93 -8.24
N LEU A 249 32.16 -18.69 -6.97
CA LEU A 249 32.74 -17.43 -6.52
C LEU A 249 34.10 -17.17 -7.18
N GLN A 250 34.92 -18.20 -7.32
CA GLN A 250 36.22 -18.11 -7.99
C GLN A 250 36.05 -17.74 -9.48
N TYR A 251 35.14 -18.41 -10.19
CA TYR A 251 34.84 -18.09 -11.59
C TYR A 251 34.41 -16.63 -11.77
N VAL A 252 33.56 -16.11 -10.87
CA VAL A 252 33.12 -14.71 -10.94
C VAL A 252 34.29 -13.74 -10.72
N ASN A 253 35.18 -14.04 -9.78
CA ASN A 253 36.36 -13.20 -9.52
C ASN A 253 37.34 -13.19 -10.70
N GLU A 254 37.55 -14.33 -11.34
CA GLU A 254 38.61 -14.52 -12.33
C GLU A 254 38.19 -14.21 -13.77
N ALA A 255 36.95 -14.55 -14.16
CA ALA A 255 36.55 -14.62 -15.57
C ALA A 255 35.40 -13.70 -15.96
N VAL A 256 34.56 -13.29 -15.01
CA VAL A 256 33.37 -12.47 -15.31
C VAL A 256 33.75 -10.99 -15.38
N PRO A 257 33.29 -10.19 -16.36
CA PRO A 257 33.50 -8.73 -16.38
C PRO A 257 32.83 -7.99 -15.21
N ASN A 258 33.20 -6.72 -15.00
CA ASN A 258 32.45 -5.85 -14.10
C ASN A 258 31.08 -5.50 -14.71
N ASN A 259 30.15 -5.10 -13.87
CA ASN A 259 28.80 -4.65 -14.22
C ASN A 259 27.96 -5.74 -14.92
N VAL A 260 28.06 -6.99 -14.46
CA VAL A 260 27.28 -8.14 -14.97
C VAL A 260 26.42 -8.72 -13.85
N PHE A 261 25.13 -8.97 -14.13
CA PHE A 261 24.29 -9.76 -13.24
C PHE A 261 24.66 -11.24 -13.37
N ILE A 262 25.04 -11.84 -12.24
CA ILE A 262 25.42 -13.25 -12.18
C ILE A 262 24.39 -14.05 -11.41
N VAL A 263 23.83 -15.05 -12.08
CA VAL A 263 22.81 -15.95 -11.56
C VAL A 263 23.42 -17.32 -11.35
N LEU A 264 23.49 -17.81 -10.11
CA LEU A 264 23.76 -19.22 -9.80
C LEU A 264 22.42 -19.94 -9.61
N CYS A 265 22.19 -21.08 -10.27
CA CYS A 265 20.96 -21.84 -10.07
C CYS A 265 21.15 -23.35 -10.20
N ASN A 266 20.20 -24.11 -9.64
CA ASN A 266 20.11 -25.55 -9.84
C ASN A 266 19.84 -25.88 -11.33
N ALA A 267 20.24 -27.07 -11.76
CA ALA A 267 20.20 -27.52 -13.16
C ALA A 267 18.78 -27.64 -13.74
N ASP A 268 17.78 -27.75 -12.86
CA ASP A 268 16.36 -27.87 -13.16
C ASP A 268 15.61 -26.54 -12.96
N ILE A 269 16.32 -25.42 -12.90
CA ILE A 269 15.74 -24.07 -12.87
C ILE A 269 15.87 -23.37 -14.22
N TYR A 270 14.76 -22.79 -14.69
CA TYR A 270 14.73 -21.90 -15.83
C TYR A 270 14.01 -20.58 -15.53
N PHE A 271 14.25 -19.59 -16.38
CA PHE A 271 13.81 -18.21 -16.19
C PHE A 271 12.83 -17.77 -17.28
N GLY A 272 11.93 -16.85 -16.92
CA GLY A 272 11.07 -16.11 -17.85
C GLY A 272 11.40 -14.61 -17.87
N ASP A 273 10.40 -13.77 -18.15
CA ASP A 273 10.53 -12.31 -18.25
C ASP A 273 10.84 -11.60 -16.92
N ALA A 274 10.66 -12.28 -15.78
CA ALA A 274 10.97 -11.73 -14.47
C ALA A 274 12.44 -11.25 -14.34
N LEU A 275 13.36 -11.79 -15.14
CA LEU A 275 14.75 -11.31 -15.20
C LEU A 275 14.87 -9.82 -15.54
N LEU A 276 13.91 -9.24 -16.27
CA LEU A 276 13.89 -7.81 -16.57
C LEU A 276 13.81 -6.92 -15.32
N ASP A 277 13.27 -7.44 -14.21
CA ASP A 277 13.19 -6.67 -12.97
C ASP A 277 14.58 -6.44 -12.33
N LEU A 278 15.62 -7.22 -12.69
CA LEU A 278 16.99 -6.94 -12.25
C LEU A 278 17.46 -5.56 -12.68
N HIS A 279 17.05 -5.10 -13.88
CA HIS A 279 17.39 -3.78 -14.38
C HIS A 279 16.65 -2.62 -13.68
N LYS A 280 15.73 -2.95 -12.78
CA LYS A 280 14.97 -1.98 -11.97
C LYS A 280 15.41 -1.99 -10.50
N ILE A 281 16.30 -2.92 -10.11
CA ILE A 281 16.76 -3.10 -8.74
C ILE A 281 18.24 -2.73 -8.66
N ASN A 282 18.63 -1.93 -7.67
CA ASN A 282 20.04 -1.73 -7.36
C ASN A 282 20.60 -2.98 -6.67
N MET A 283 21.31 -3.81 -7.43
CA MET A 283 21.92 -5.06 -6.97
C MET A 283 23.27 -4.89 -6.26
N THR A 284 23.77 -3.66 -6.09
CA THR A 284 25.02 -3.39 -5.37
C THR A 284 24.92 -3.87 -3.93
N ASP A 285 25.86 -4.73 -3.53
CA ASP A 285 25.92 -5.38 -2.21
C ASP A 285 24.64 -6.15 -1.84
N LYS A 286 23.93 -6.69 -2.84
CA LYS A 286 22.74 -7.53 -2.64
C LYS A 286 22.92 -8.94 -3.20
N MET A 287 22.23 -9.87 -2.56
CA MET A 287 21.95 -11.21 -3.09
C MET A 287 20.45 -11.43 -3.08
N LEU A 288 19.86 -11.69 -4.25
CA LEU A 288 18.53 -12.29 -4.30
C LEU A 288 18.69 -13.80 -4.13
N ALA A 289 18.01 -14.39 -3.16
CA ALA A 289 18.02 -15.83 -2.89
C ALA A 289 16.60 -16.37 -3.05
N LEU A 290 16.29 -16.89 -4.24
CA LEU A 290 14.93 -17.09 -4.71
C LEU A 290 14.42 -18.50 -4.42
N LEU A 291 13.20 -18.56 -3.89
CA LEU A 291 12.40 -19.77 -3.86
C LEU A 291 11.80 -20.05 -5.24
N ARG A 292 11.78 -21.33 -5.63
CA ARG A 292 11.28 -21.77 -6.93
C ARG A 292 9.75 -21.84 -7.04
N TRP A 293 9.28 -21.84 -8.28
CA TRP A 293 7.92 -22.16 -8.69
C TRP A 293 7.90 -23.52 -9.39
N ASP A 294 7.20 -24.49 -8.83
CA ASP A 294 7.09 -25.83 -9.40
C ASP A 294 6.15 -25.80 -10.61
N VAL A 295 6.68 -26.20 -11.76
CA VAL A 295 5.92 -26.30 -13.01
C VAL A 295 5.18 -27.64 -13.02
N PRO A 296 3.87 -27.66 -13.25
CA PRO A 296 3.11 -28.90 -13.29
C PRO A 296 3.43 -29.75 -14.52
N PRO A 297 2.96 -31.02 -14.58
CA PRO A 297 3.14 -31.88 -15.76
C PRO A 297 2.56 -31.32 -17.07
N SER A 298 1.63 -30.36 -17.02
CA SER A 298 1.15 -29.65 -18.22
C SER A 298 2.24 -28.81 -18.90
N GLY A 299 3.30 -28.46 -18.17
CA GLY A 299 4.39 -27.62 -18.65
C GLY A 299 4.08 -26.13 -18.73
N LEU A 300 2.85 -25.71 -18.40
CA LEU A 300 2.40 -24.32 -18.48
C LEU A 300 2.90 -23.51 -17.28
N GLU A 301 3.59 -22.40 -17.56
CA GLU A 301 4.09 -21.47 -16.54
C GLU A 301 2.96 -20.77 -15.76
N SER A 302 1.81 -20.56 -16.40
CA SER A 302 0.60 -19.98 -15.78
C SER A 302 0.09 -20.80 -14.60
N ASP A 303 0.34 -22.10 -14.64
CA ASP A 303 -0.18 -23.07 -13.66
C ASP A 303 0.86 -23.39 -12.58
N ALA A 304 2.07 -22.81 -12.68
CA ALA A 304 3.13 -23.03 -11.73
C ALA A 304 2.74 -22.54 -10.33
N LYS A 305 3.25 -23.19 -9.28
CA LYS A 305 2.98 -22.83 -7.88
C LYS A 305 4.26 -22.63 -7.11
N ILE A 306 4.31 -21.60 -6.27
CA ILE A 306 5.45 -21.36 -5.39
C ILE A 306 5.66 -22.56 -4.46
N PHE A 307 6.92 -23.00 -4.32
CA PHE A 307 7.27 -24.17 -3.52
C PHE A 307 7.23 -23.86 -2.02
N GLY A 308 6.03 -23.83 -1.44
CA GLY A 308 5.87 -23.57 -0.01
C GLY A 308 4.53 -22.90 0.34
N PRO A 309 4.55 -21.82 1.15
CA PRO A 309 5.68 -20.91 1.40
C PRO A 309 6.74 -21.48 2.34
N ARG A 310 8.01 -21.45 1.91
CA ARG A 310 9.17 -21.92 2.67
C ARG A 310 10.23 -20.82 2.75
N ALA A 311 10.86 -20.68 3.92
CA ALA A 311 11.93 -19.71 4.12
C ALA A 311 13.33 -20.36 4.12
N ASP A 312 13.39 -21.69 4.20
CA ASP A 312 14.59 -22.49 4.45
C ASP A 312 15.20 -23.11 3.17
N SER A 313 14.77 -22.65 1.98
CA SER A 313 15.14 -23.26 0.70
C SER A 313 15.17 -22.27 -0.44
N GLN A 314 16.23 -22.34 -1.22
CA GLN A 314 16.46 -21.49 -2.36
C GLN A 314 17.13 -22.29 -3.48
N ASP A 315 16.73 -22.04 -4.71
CA ASP A 315 17.26 -22.75 -5.89
C ASP A 315 17.99 -21.81 -6.85
N THR A 316 18.02 -20.51 -6.53
CA THR A 316 18.65 -19.48 -7.35
C THR A 316 19.23 -18.36 -6.48
N TRP A 317 20.43 -17.91 -6.81
CA TRP A 317 21.13 -16.80 -6.16
C TRP A 317 21.63 -15.81 -7.21
N ILE A 318 21.28 -14.52 -7.07
CA ILE A 318 21.61 -13.49 -8.05
C ILE A 318 22.44 -12.38 -7.40
N PHE A 319 23.53 -11.98 -8.06
CA PHE A 319 24.47 -10.96 -7.61
C PHE A 319 24.82 -9.98 -8.73
N LEU A 320 25.38 -8.83 -8.36
CA LEU A 320 26.19 -8.01 -9.27
C LEU A 320 27.67 -8.44 -9.14
N SER A 321 28.35 -8.64 -10.27
CA SER A 321 29.74 -9.13 -10.30
C SER A 321 30.71 -8.23 -9.51
N ASP A 322 30.54 -6.91 -9.57
CA ASP A 322 31.33 -5.94 -8.79
C ASP A 322 31.27 -6.21 -7.29
N SER A 323 30.09 -6.57 -6.78
CA SER A 323 29.91 -6.84 -5.36
C SER A 323 30.66 -8.12 -4.94
N ILE A 324 30.71 -9.14 -5.79
CA ILE A 324 31.51 -10.33 -5.49
C ILE A 324 33.01 -9.99 -5.51
N LYS A 325 33.46 -9.26 -6.53
CA LYS A 325 34.87 -8.89 -6.73
C LYS A 325 35.42 -7.91 -5.69
N ALA A 326 34.56 -7.09 -5.09
CA ALA A 326 34.95 -6.16 -4.04
C ALA A 326 35.31 -6.85 -2.70
N ARG A 327 35.21 -8.18 -2.61
CA ARG A 327 35.40 -8.96 -1.39
C ARG A 327 36.54 -9.96 -1.52
N SER A 328 37.17 -10.27 -0.39
CA SER A 328 38.12 -11.37 -0.28
C SER A 328 37.41 -12.62 0.22
N TRP A 329 37.61 -13.74 -0.48
CA TRP A 329 36.89 -14.98 -0.24
C TRP A 329 37.80 -16.03 0.39
N ASP A 330 37.35 -16.60 1.52
CA ASP A 330 37.92 -17.84 2.06
C ASP A 330 37.19 -19.02 1.41
N TYR A 331 37.68 -19.46 0.25
CA TYR A 331 37.03 -20.48 -0.58
C TYR A 331 36.79 -21.81 0.16
N ASN A 332 37.57 -22.13 1.20
CA ASN A 332 37.36 -23.35 1.99
C ASN A 332 35.99 -23.36 2.67
N LYS A 333 35.47 -22.19 3.09
CA LYS A 333 34.13 -22.07 3.70
C LYS A 333 32.99 -22.29 2.71
N PHE A 334 33.27 -22.19 1.42
CA PHE A 334 32.29 -22.33 0.33
C PHE A 334 32.48 -23.65 -0.44
N ASN A 335 33.39 -24.52 0.00
CA ASN A 335 33.73 -25.75 -0.70
C ASN A 335 32.74 -26.89 -0.39
N PHE A 336 31.48 -26.66 -0.71
CA PHE A 336 30.38 -27.64 -0.64
C PHE A 336 29.55 -27.58 -1.92
N GLN A 337 28.90 -28.69 -2.25
CA GLN A 337 28.27 -28.90 -3.56
C GLN A 337 26.94 -28.16 -3.67
N LEU A 338 26.65 -27.66 -4.87
CA LEU A 338 25.34 -27.14 -5.24
C LEU A 338 24.28 -28.27 -5.18
N GLY A 339 23.19 -28.03 -4.44
CA GLY A 339 22.12 -29.00 -4.23
C GLY A 339 22.39 -30.05 -3.14
N GLN A 340 23.44 -29.88 -2.32
CA GLN A 340 23.62 -30.67 -1.09
C GLN A 340 22.62 -30.25 -0.01
N ALA A 341 22.15 -31.17 0.84
CA ALA A 341 21.17 -30.84 1.86
C ALA A 341 21.70 -29.73 2.81
N GLY A 342 20.88 -28.70 3.07
CA GLY A 342 21.25 -27.57 3.94
C GLY A 342 22.23 -26.56 3.32
N CYS A 343 22.62 -26.72 2.05
CA CYS A 343 23.58 -25.83 1.40
C CYS A 343 23.08 -24.39 1.26
N ASP A 344 21.78 -24.21 1.02
CA ASP A 344 21.14 -22.92 0.76
C ASP A 344 21.29 -21.99 1.98
N ASN A 345 20.93 -22.50 3.17
CA ASN A 345 21.01 -21.75 4.42
C ASN A 345 22.46 -21.50 4.86
N ALA A 346 23.36 -22.47 4.64
CA ALA A 346 24.78 -22.30 4.94
C ALA A 346 25.41 -21.23 4.05
N PHE A 347 25.13 -21.27 2.74
CA PHE A 347 25.58 -20.26 1.79
C PHE A 347 25.07 -18.87 2.16
N ALA A 348 23.78 -18.72 2.44
CA ALA A 348 23.20 -17.47 2.90
C ALA A 348 23.90 -16.93 4.18
N GLY A 349 24.14 -17.80 5.16
CA GLY A 349 24.88 -17.47 6.38
C GLY A 349 26.27 -16.91 6.11
N HIS A 350 27.02 -17.52 5.19
CA HIS A 350 28.34 -17.03 4.79
C HIS A 350 28.28 -15.74 3.97
N ILE A 351 27.30 -15.58 3.09
CA ILE A 351 27.10 -14.35 2.31
C ILE A 351 26.71 -13.16 3.20
N LEU A 352 25.87 -13.37 4.22
CA LEU A 352 25.49 -12.32 5.18
C LEU A 352 26.72 -11.78 5.92
N ARG A 353 27.66 -12.66 6.30
CA ARG A 353 28.94 -12.27 6.95
C ARG A 353 29.82 -11.41 6.06
N GLN A 354 29.64 -11.51 4.74
CA GLN A 354 30.28 -10.64 3.76
C GLN A 354 29.51 -9.32 3.55
N LYS A 355 28.59 -8.96 4.46
CA LYS A 355 27.84 -7.69 4.46
C LYS A 355 26.94 -7.51 3.23
N PHE A 356 26.45 -8.59 2.65
CA PHE A 356 25.40 -8.50 1.64
C PHE A 356 24.03 -8.35 2.30
N SER A 357 23.17 -7.53 1.69
CA SER A 357 21.73 -7.56 1.95
C SER A 357 21.13 -8.76 1.23
N ILE A 358 20.37 -9.59 1.93
CA ILE A 358 19.76 -10.80 1.37
C ILE A 358 18.23 -10.65 1.37
N SER A 359 17.59 -10.91 0.23
CA SER A 359 16.13 -10.92 0.11
C SER A 359 15.67 -12.04 -0.83
N ASN A 360 14.39 -12.39 -0.72
CA ASN A 360 13.76 -13.44 -1.52
C ASN A 360 12.47 -12.89 -2.15
N PRO A 361 12.53 -12.09 -3.24
CA PRO A 361 11.34 -11.56 -3.90
C PRO A 361 10.59 -12.60 -4.78
N ALA A 362 10.62 -13.88 -4.42
CA ALA A 362 10.11 -14.98 -5.24
C ALA A 362 8.60 -14.95 -5.51
N VAL A 363 7.81 -14.13 -4.80
CA VAL A 363 6.38 -14.01 -5.12
C VAL A 363 6.17 -13.27 -6.44
N SER A 364 6.98 -12.24 -6.72
CA SER A 364 6.95 -11.47 -7.97
C SER A 364 8.00 -11.95 -8.98
N PHE A 365 9.22 -12.26 -8.50
CA PHE A 365 10.35 -12.68 -9.32
C PHE A 365 10.37 -14.21 -9.43
N LYS A 366 9.66 -14.75 -10.42
CA LYS A 366 9.49 -16.20 -10.57
C LYS A 366 10.69 -16.86 -11.26
N THR A 367 11.18 -17.94 -10.66
CA THR A 367 12.11 -18.90 -11.27
C THR A 367 11.43 -20.26 -11.30
N PHE A 368 11.40 -20.91 -12.46
CA PHE A 368 10.59 -22.10 -12.68
C PHE A 368 11.41 -23.37 -12.51
N HIS A 369 10.84 -24.35 -11.83
CA HIS A 369 11.47 -25.64 -11.55
C HIS A 369 10.81 -26.74 -12.36
N LEU A 370 11.62 -27.36 -13.23
CA LEU A 370 11.20 -28.44 -14.11
C LEU A 370 11.71 -29.79 -13.57
N HIS A 371 10.90 -30.42 -12.72
CA HIS A 371 11.25 -31.68 -12.07
C HIS A 371 10.02 -32.55 -11.78
N ASN A 372 9.29 -32.90 -12.83
CA ASN A 372 8.08 -33.72 -12.76
C ASN A 372 8.37 -35.20 -12.42
N THR A 373 9.57 -35.69 -12.72
CA THR A 373 10.00 -37.06 -12.38
C THR A 373 10.14 -37.31 -10.87
N ASN A 374 10.32 -36.26 -10.07
CA ASN A 374 10.54 -36.34 -8.61
C ASN A 374 11.71 -37.23 -8.15
N ILE A 375 12.69 -37.51 -9.02
CA ILE A 375 13.84 -38.37 -8.70
C ILE A 375 14.89 -37.56 -7.93
N ARG A 376 15.17 -37.95 -6.69
CA ARG A 376 16.15 -37.27 -5.81
C ARG A 376 17.30 -38.23 -5.44
N ASN A 377 18.53 -37.78 -5.68
CA ASN A 377 19.75 -38.57 -5.45
C ASN A 377 20.61 -38.08 -4.28
N TYR A 378 20.10 -37.18 -3.43
CA TYR A 378 20.83 -36.68 -2.26
C TYR A 378 20.42 -37.42 -0.99
N ASP A 379 21.38 -37.64 -0.08
CA ASP A 379 21.10 -38.19 1.24
C ASP A 379 20.70 -37.05 2.21
N LYS A 380 19.51 -37.16 2.80
CA LYS A 380 19.03 -36.17 3.80
C LYS A 380 19.88 -36.15 5.08
N LYS A 381 20.64 -37.21 5.36
CA LYS A 381 21.54 -37.30 6.52
C LYS A 381 22.87 -36.61 6.29
N ASP A 382 23.26 -36.41 5.02
CA ASP A 382 24.47 -35.70 4.61
C ASP A 382 24.18 -34.22 4.35
N TYR A 383 23.91 -33.49 5.45
CA TYR A 383 23.59 -32.06 5.40
C TYR A 383 24.76 -31.19 5.87
N ILE A 384 24.86 -30.00 5.29
CA ILE A 384 25.85 -28.99 5.68
C ILE A 384 25.49 -28.40 7.03
N ARG A 385 26.40 -28.56 8.00
CA ARG A 385 26.31 -27.94 9.31
C ARG A 385 26.81 -26.51 9.24
N SER A 386 26.00 -25.57 9.71
CA SER A 386 26.36 -24.17 9.87
C SER A 386 26.10 -23.75 11.31
N ASP A 387 26.88 -22.80 11.81
CA ASP A 387 26.67 -22.15 13.10
C ASP A 387 25.60 -21.03 13.03
N ILE A 388 25.22 -20.62 11.81
CA ILE A 388 24.13 -19.70 11.52
C ILE A 388 23.26 -20.26 10.39
N TYR A 389 21.95 -20.33 10.62
CA TYR A 389 20.96 -20.59 9.59
C TYR A 389 20.11 -19.32 9.37
N ILE A 390 19.77 -19.04 8.11
CA ILE A 390 18.97 -17.88 7.74
C ILE A 390 17.71 -18.36 7.02
N ASN A 391 16.56 -18.14 7.64
CA ASN A 391 15.26 -18.25 6.99
C ASN A 391 14.99 -16.97 6.20
N ILE A 392 14.82 -17.09 4.88
CA ILE A 392 14.56 -15.97 3.98
C ILE A 392 13.16 -16.14 3.39
N ALA A 393 12.17 -15.52 4.02
CA ALA A 393 10.76 -15.64 3.63
C ALA A 393 10.53 -15.10 2.21
N PRO A 394 9.67 -15.75 1.39
CA PRO A 394 9.31 -15.23 0.08
C PRO A 394 8.50 -13.93 0.23
N THR A 395 8.87 -12.93 -0.56
CA THR A 395 8.34 -11.55 -0.54
C THR A 395 8.05 -11.06 -1.96
N PHE A 396 7.53 -9.83 -2.07
CA PHE A 396 7.25 -9.16 -3.33
C PHE A 396 8.40 -8.24 -3.77
N VAL A 397 8.42 -7.93 -5.06
CA VAL A 397 9.07 -6.73 -5.58
C VAL A 397 8.07 -5.58 -5.47
N ILE A 398 8.47 -4.44 -4.89
CA ILE A 398 7.62 -3.25 -4.68
C ILE A 398 8.22 -2.02 -5.38
N ASP A 399 7.38 -1.06 -5.76
CA ASP A 399 7.80 0.18 -6.43
C ASP A 399 8.02 1.36 -5.48
N THR A 400 7.31 1.40 -4.35
CA THR A 400 7.44 2.43 -3.32
C THR A 400 7.96 1.84 -2.01
N LYS A 401 8.82 2.58 -1.34
CA LYS A 401 9.38 2.17 -0.05
C LYS A 401 8.30 2.30 1.03
N GLN A 402 8.06 1.23 1.77
CA GLN A 402 7.13 1.27 2.89
C GLN A 402 7.86 1.70 4.16
N GLU A 403 7.52 2.87 4.67
CA GLU A 403 8.05 3.42 5.92
C GLU A 403 7.01 3.31 7.03
N THR A 404 7.47 3.05 8.26
CA THR A 404 6.55 2.98 9.41
C THR A 404 6.14 4.37 9.87
N THR A 405 7.09 5.31 9.95
CA THR A 405 6.86 6.71 10.36
C THR A 405 7.73 7.65 9.52
N PRO A 406 7.36 8.94 9.36
CA PRO A 406 8.27 9.92 8.79
C PRO A 406 9.53 10.14 9.64
N PRO A 407 10.60 10.70 9.06
CA PRO A 407 11.77 11.11 9.82
C PRO A 407 11.41 12.26 10.79
N GLY A 408 12.00 12.23 11.97
CA GLY A 408 11.80 13.24 13.02
C GLY A 408 10.99 12.73 14.22
N LYS A 409 10.97 13.53 15.28
CA LYS A 409 10.18 13.22 16.48
C LYS A 409 8.77 13.80 16.31
N PRO A 410 7.69 13.02 16.46
CA PRO A 410 6.34 13.56 16.39
C PRO A 410 6.06 14.48 17.56
N ASN A 411 5.17 15.45 17.34
CA ASN A 411 4.48 16.13 18.44
C ASN A 411 3.47 15.15 19.04
N THR A 412 2.91 15.49 20.20
CA THR A 412 1.92 14.63 20.85
C THR A 412 0.77 15.48 21.34
N ILE A 413 -0.44 15.05 21.01
CA ILE A 413 -1.66 15.51 21.68
C ILE A 413 -2.12 14.41 22.63
N SER A 414 -2.90 14.79 23.63
CA SER A 414 -3.36 13.84 24.63
C SER A 414 -4.85 13.87 24.77
N ASN A 415 -5.41 12.68 24.98
CA ASN A 415 -6.77 12.51 25.43
C ASN A 415 -6.78 12.23 26.93
N GLU A 416 -7.63 12.92 27.67
CA GLU A 416 -7.94 12.57 29.06
C GLU A 416 -8.64 11.21 29.10
N LEU A 417 -8.16 10.32 29.97
CA LEU A 417 -8.75 9.01 30.17
C LEU A 417 -10.23 9.16 30.57
N ALA A 418 -11.11 8.69 29.69
CA ALA A 418 -12.54 8.63 29.98
C ALA A 418 -12.83 7.32 30.73
N SER A 419 -13.26 7.44 31.98
CA SER A 419 -13.70 6.33 32.82
C SER A 419 -15.22 6.19 32.80
N PHE A 420 -15.72 4.95 32.74
CA PHE A 420 -17.16 4.70 32.81
C PHE A 420 -17.56 3.28 33.22
N GLU A 421 -18.84 3.13 33.57
CA GLU A 421 -19.46 1.84 33.86
C GLU A 421 -20.50 1.49 32.79
N VAL A 422 -20.51 0.25 32.32
CA VAL A 422 -21.57 -0.26 31.44
C VAL A 422 -22.83 -0.46 32.29
N LYS A 423 -23.92 0.24 31.93
CA LYS A 423 -25.20 0.15 32.64
C LYS A 423 -26.26 -0.49 31.76
N SER A 424 -26.96 -1.50 32.30
CA SER A 424 -28.10 -2.13 31.64
C SER A 424 -29.28 -2.34 32.59
N SER A 425 -30.33 -3.04 32.13
CA SER A 425 -31.48 -3.37 32.96
C SER A 425 -31.19 -4.44 34.02
N SER A 426 -30.11 -5.21 33.84
CA SER A 426 -29.61 -6.17 34.83
C SER A 426 -28.12 -6.47 34.62
N MET A 427 -27.45 -6.96 35.68
CA MET A 427 -26.08 -7.47 35.64
C MET A 427 -25.88 -8.54 34.55
N SER A 428 -26.87 -9.41 34.32
CA SER A 428 -26.77 -10.44 33.27
C SER A 428 -26.66 -9.81 31.87
N ASN A 429 -27.34 -8.70 31.62
CA ASN A 429 -27.28 -8.01 30.33
C ASN A 429 -25.95 -7.27 30.16
N GLU A 430 -25.41 -6.69 31.23
CA GLU A 430 -24.07 -6.08 31.22
C GLU A 430 -22.99 -7.13 30.87
N ILE A 431 -23.05 -8.32 31.48
CA ILE A 431 -22.15 -9.43 31.19
C ILE A 431 -22.29 -9.86 29.73
N THR A 432 -23.52 -10.05 29.23
CA THR A 432 -23.78 -10.42 27.84
C THR A 432 -23.19 -9.39 26.88
N TYR A 433 -23.42 -8.10 27.13
CA TYR A 433 -22.92 -7.00 26.30
C TYR A 433 -21.39 -6.99 26.23
N CYS A 434 -20.72 -6.99 27.38
CA CYS A 434 -19.26 -7.00 27.47
C CYS A 434 -18.64 -8.24 26.80
N THR A 435 -19.24 -9.42 27.01
CA THR A 435 -18.77 -10.69 26.42
C THR A 435 -18.87 -10.68 24.89
N MET A 436 -19.96 -10.14 24.35
CA MET A 436 -20.16 -10.04 22.90
C MET A 436 -19.21 -9.02 22.26
N LEU A 437 -18.94 -7.89 22.92
CA LEU A 437 -17.92 -6.92 22.48
C LEU A 437 -16.51 -7.52 22.47
N GLU A 438 -16.14 -8.27 23.51
CA GLU A 438 -14.83 -8.92 23.58
C GLU A 438 -14.66 -9.93 22.43
N LYS A 439 -15.72 -10.67 22.09
CA LYS A 439 -15.73 -11.62 20.97
C LYS A 439 -15.52 -10.94 19.61
N GLU A 440 -16.02 -9.70 19.45
CA GLU A 440 -15.77 -8.89 18.25
C GLU A 440 -14.31 -8.38 18.19
N GLY A 441 -13.61 -8.40 19.33
CA GLY A 441 -12.19 -8.03 19.43
C GLY A 441 -11.93 -6.52 19.30
N ARG A 442 -12.98 -5.69 19.42
CA ARG A 442 -12.89 -4.24 19.31
C ARG A 442 -12.67 -3.54 20.64
N TYR A 443 -13.53 -3.81 21.62
CA TYR A 443 -13.47 -3.29 22.99
C TYR A 443 -13.34 -4.45 23.98
N LYS A 444 -12.59 -4.24 25.07
CA LYS A 444 -12.49 -5.19 26.19
C LYS A 444 -13.00 -4.50 27.44
N TRP A 445 -14.33 -4.43 27.56
CA TRP A 445 -14.99 -3.85 28.72
C TRP A 445 -15.41 -4.93 29.70
N GLU A 446 -15.46 -4.57 30.96
CA GLU A 446 -15.88 -5.44 32.06
C GLU A 446 -17.17 -4.89 32.69
N PRO A 447 -18.12 -5.76 33.06
CA PRO A 447 -19.40 -5.35 33.64
C PRO A 447 -19.20 -4.85 35.08
N SER A 448 -19.96 -3.82 35.46
CA SER A 448 -20.00 -3.30 36.84
C SER A 448 -18.64 -2.91 37.44
N VAL A 449 -17.67 -2.56 36.60
CA VAL A 449 -16.39 -1.96 37.00
C VAL A 449 -16.09 -0.74 36.14
N GLU A 450 -15.18 0.09 36.63
CA GLU A 450 -14.71 1.27 35.92
C GLU A 450 -13.80 0.88 34.75
N ASN A 451 -14.35 1.03 33.54
CA ASN A 451 -13.64 0.83 32.29
C ASN A 451 -12.86 2.08 31.93
N HIS A 452 -11.66 1.89 31.39
CA HIS A 452 -10.80 2.97 30.89
C HIS A 452 -10.65 2.83 29.39
N TYR A 453 -10.43 3.95 28.70
CA TYR A 453 -10.34 3.93 27.25
C TYR A 453 -9.13 4.69 26.67
N PHE A 454 -8.49 4.04 25.68
CA PHE A 454 -7.31 4.41 24.84
C PHE A 454 -5.95 4.69 25.51
N GLU A 455 -4.91 4.78 24.66
CA GLU A 455 -3.61 5.36 24.99
C GLU A 455 -3.72 6.89 25.03
N ALA A 456 -3.37 7.49 26.17
CA ALA A 456 -3.55 8.94 26.38
C ALA A 456 -2.67 9.84 25.49
N ALA A 457 -1.74 9.29 24.70
CA ALA A 457 -0.80 10.05 23.90
C ALA A 457 -0.94 9.69 22.42
N ILE A 458 -1.38 10.64 21.60
CA ILE A 458 -1.55 10.49 20.16
C ILE A 458 -0.42 11.22 19.44
N PRO A 459 0.46 10.50 18.73
CA PRO A 459 1.50 11.12 17.90
C PRO A 459 0.91 11.93 16.75
N VAL A 460 1.32 13.20 16.63
CA VAL A 460 1.03 14.06 15.49
C VAL A 460 2.32 14.25 14.69
N TYR A 461 2.31 13.71 13.49
CA TYR A 461 3.44 13.71 12.57
C TYR A 461 3.36 14.90 11.62
N LYS A 462 4.52 15.22 11.03
CA LYS A 462 4.67 16.21 9.98
C LYS A 462 5.43 15.62 8.80
N TRP A 463 4.97 15.93 7.60
CA TRP A 463 5.65 15.62 6.35
C TRP A 463 5.80 16.89 5.52
N ASN A 464 6.92 16.98 4.80
CA ASN A 464 7.15 18.08 3.88
C ASN A 464 6.99 17.55 2.45
N LYS A 465 6.28 18.29 1.59
CA LYS A 465 6.10 17.95 0.18
C LYS A 465 5.56 16.53 0.00
N ALA A 466 4.35 16.31 0.49
CA ALA A 466 3.73 14.99 0.55
C ALA A 466 2.29 15.01 0.02
N CYS A 467 1.85 13.84 -0.40
CA CYS A 467 0.49 13.57 -0.81
C CYS A 467 -0.36 13.03 0.35
N VAL A 468 -1.64 13.36 0.35
CA VAL A 468 -2.68 12.75 1.20
C VAL A 468 -3.72 12.09 0.29
N THR A 469 -3.96 10.79 0.49
CA THR A 469 -4.99 10.03 -0.23
C THR A 469 -6.40 10.40 0.26
N PRO A 470 -7.47 10.03 -0.47
CA PRO A 470 -8.86 10.20 0.00
C PRO A 470 -9.12 9.58 1.38
N ASN A 471 -8.53 8.43 1.68
CA ASN A 471 -8.65 7.80 2.99
C ASN A 471 -7.63 8.31 4.04
N GLY A 472 -6.90 9.38 3.75
CA GLY A 472 -6.03 10.07 4.72
C GLY A 472 -4.64 9.47 4.93
N LEU A 473 -4.20 8.54 4.07
CA LEU A 473 -2.84 8.00 4.10
C LEU A 473 -1.85 8.99 3.48
N VAL A 474 -0.66 9.10 4.07
CA VAL A 474 0.40 9.98 3.58
C VAL A 474 1.40 9.19 2.74
N TYR A 475 1.80 9.77 1.60
CA TYR A 475 2.86 9.23 0.76
C TYR A 475 3.63 10.36 0.08
N ASP A 476 4.84 10.08 -0.38
CA ASP A 476 5.57 10.91 -1.33
C ASP A 476 5.87 10.06 -2.58
N PRO A 477 6.47 10.61 -3.66
CA PRO A 477 6.70 9.84 -4.88
C PRO A 477 7.45 8.51 -4.68
N TYR A 478 8.26 8.37 -3.62
CA TYR A 478 9.10 7.19 -3.39
C TYR A 478 8.79 6.45 -2.08
N HIS A 479 8.00 7.03 -1.16
CA HIS A 479 7.66 6.45 0.13
C HIS A 479 6.17 6.44 0.41
N ILE A 480 5.70 5.42 1.10
CA ILE A 480 4.36 5.35 1.69
C ILE A 480 4.48 5.12 3.19
N TYR A 481 3.77 5.91 4.00
CA TYR A 481 3.89 5.87 5.45
C TYR A 481 2.72 5.07 6.05
N LYS A 482 2.98 3.82 6.43
CA LYS A 482 1.93 2.85 6.80
C LYS A 482 1.58 2.80 8.28
N GLY A 483 2.37 3.42 9.16
CA GLY A 483 2.24 3.27 10.61
C GLY A 483 2.94 2.01 11.14
N LYS A 484 3.18 1.96 12.45
CA LYS A 484 3.84 0.82 13.12
C LYS A 484 2.94 -0.42 13.21
N HIS A 485 1.64 -0.24 13.11
CA HIS A 485 0.63 -1.29 13.30
C HIS A 485 0.09 -1.87 11.98
N ALA A 486 0.72 -1.56 10.84
CA ALA A 486 0.26 -1.97 9.52
C ALA A 486 0.22 -3.48 9.28
N ASP A 487 0.90 -4.28 10.11
CA ASP A 487 0.86 -5.75 10.04
C ASP A 487 -0.43 -6.32 10.65
N ASN A 488 -1.23 -5.48 11.33
CA ASN A 488 -2.59 -5.81 11.77
C ASN A 488 -3.61 -5.32 10.74
N ASP A 489 -4.44 -6.23 10.23
CA ASP A 489 -5.48 -5.93 9.23
C ASP A 489 -6.44 -4.79 9.62
N ARG A 490 -6.61 -4.52 10.92
CA ARG A 490 -7.40 -3.39 11.42
C ARG A 490 -6.77 -2.03 11.11
N PHE A 491 -5.45 -1.93 10.96
CA PHE A 491 -4.71 -0.69 10.68
C PHE A 491 -3.97 -0.72 9.34
N ASN A 492 -4.16 -1.79 8.56
CA ASN A 492 -3.55 -1.95 7.25
C ASN A 492 -4.30 -1.15 6.17
N TYR A 493 -4.23 0.18 6.25
CA TYR A 493 -5.00 1.08 5.37
C TYR A 493 -4.38 1.26 3.98
N TRP A 494 -3.11 0.87 3.82
CA TRP A 494 -2.40 1.07 2.55
C TRP A 494 -2.83 0.07 1.47
N VAL A 495 -3.29 -1.13 1.83
CA VAL A 495 -3.68 -2.17 0.85
C VAL A 495 -4.81 -1.70 -0.07
N ASN A 496 -5.73 -0.88 0.43
CA ASN A 496 -6.86 -0.34 -0.34
C ASN A 496 -6.67 1.13 -0.72
N ALA A 497 -5.50 1.72 -0.43
CA ALA A 497 -5.25 3.12 -0.76
C ALA A 497 -4.99 3.26 -2.27
N ASN A 498 -5.71 4.16 -2.93
CA ASN A 498 -5.43 4.54 -4.30
C ASN A 498 -4.18 5.44 -4.33
N VAL A 499 -3.02 4.84 -4.61
CA VAL A 499 -1.70 5.52 -4.68
C VAL A 499 -1.11 5.37 -6.08
N ASP A 500 -1.95 5.48 -7.11
CA ASP A 500 -1.49 5.41 -8.49
C ASP A 500 -0.48 6.53 -8.79
N ILE A 501 0.41 6.27 -9.74
CA ILE A 501 1.48 7.17 -10.14
C ILE A 501 0.89 8.43 -10.81
N LEU A 502 -0.25 8.29 -11.49
CA LEU A 502 -0.91 9.33 -12.28
C LEU A 502 -2.18 9.89 -11.65
N THR A 503 -2.49 9.53 -10.39
CA THR A 503 -3.59 10.14 -9.63
C THR A 503 -3.47 11.67 -9.68
N PRO A 504 -4.47 12.40 -10.19
CA PRO A 504 -4.43 13.87 -10.20
C PRO A 504 -4.41 14.42 -8.77
N LEU A 505 -3.67 15.50 -8.55
CA LEU A 505 -3.46 16.07 -7.23
C LEU A 505 -3.96 17.51 -7.15
N GLN A 506 -4.73 17.81 -6.10
CA GLN A 506 -5.05 19.18 -5.73
C GLN A 506 -3.89 19.77 -4.94
N LYS A 507 -3.40 20.95 -5.33
CA LYS A 507 -2.34 21.64 -4.59
C LYS A 507 -2.91 22.39 -3.37
N ARG A 508 -2.24 22.27 -2.22
CA ARG A 508 -2.49 23.05 -1.00
C ARG A 508 -1.17 23.46 -0.34
N ASP A 509 -1.18 24.53 0.44
CA ASP A 509 0.01 24.90 1.23
C ASP A 509 0.14 23.95 2.43
N LYS A 510 -0.98 23.70 3.11
CA LYS A 510 -1.06 22.79 4.26
C LYS A 510 -2.27 21.87 4.16
N MET A 511 -2.12 20.61 4.55
CA MET A 511 -3.20 19.61 4.55
C MET A 511 -3.16 18.71 5.79
N PHE A 512 -4.33 18.41 6.38
CA PHE A 512 -4.45 17.38 7.41
C PHE A 512 -4.50 15.98 6.82
N ALA A 513 -3.78 15.06 7.46
CA ALA A 513 -3.86 13.62 7.22
C ALA A 513 -4.55 12.92 8.39
N ILE A 514 -5.82 12.56 8.21
CA ILE A 514 -6.60 11.81 9.21
C ILE A 514 -7.01 10.49 8.57
N PRO A 515 -6.29 9.39 8.89
CA PRO A 515 -6.42 8.14 8.17
C PRO A 515 -7.63 7.31 8.60
N PHE A 516 -8.34 6.75 7.62
CA PHE A 516 -9.42 5.78 7.80
C PHE A 516 -9.16 4.54 6.93
N LYS A 517 -9.78 3.40 7.31
CA LYS A 517 -9.65 2.14 6.56
C LYS A 517 -10.17 2.26 5.13
N ASN A 518 -11.19 3.08 4.92
CA ASN A 518 -11.85 3.35 3.64
C ASN A 518 -12.44 4.77 3.65
N THR A 519 -13.18 5.13 2.60
CA THR A 519 -13.82 6.45 2.43
C THR A 519 -15.26 6.52 2.97
N ASP A 520 -15.75 5.50 3.70
CA ASP A 520 -17.17 5.44 4.12
C ASP A 520 -17.57 6.61 5.02
N VAL A 521 -16.61 7.16 5.79
CA VAL A 521 -16.81 8.35 6.62
C VAL A 521 -17.27 9.57 5.81
N PHE A 522 -16.96 9.65 4.52
CA PHE A 522 -17.33 10.76 3.64
C PHE A 522 -18.68 10.54 2.91
N LYS A 523 -19.39 9.44 3.21
CA LYS A 523 -20.68 9.11 2.55
C LYS A 523 -21.91 9.65 3.27
N HIS A 524 -21.80 9.98 4.57
CA HIS A 524 -22.92 10.49 5.36
C HIS A 524 -22.51 11.75 6.14
N PRO A 525 -23.27 12.87 6.07
CA PRO A 525 -22.90 14.14 6.71
C PRO A 525 -22.59 14.02 8.20
N ASP A 526 -23.44 13.33 8.97
CA ASP A 526 -23.26 13.26 10.42
C ASP A 526 -22.07 12.40 10.86
N THR A 527 -21.75 11.32 10.12
CA THR A 527 -20.57 10.51 10.43
C THR A 527 -19.29 11.24 10.01
N TYR A 528 -19.32 11.96 8.89
CA TYR A 528 -18.25 12.87 8.46
C TYR A 528 -17.99 13.95 9.52
N ILE A 529 -19.04 14.62 10.00
CA ILE A 529 -18.91 15.67 11.01
C ILE A 529 -18.35 15.11 12.32
N LEU A 530 -18.93 14.00 12.81
CA LEU A 530 -18.51 13.39 14.06
C LEU A 530 -17.08 12.85 14.00
N GLN A 531 -16.71 12.12 12.95
CA GLN A 531 -15.45 11.38 12.90
C GLN A 531 -14.31 12.19 12.27
N TYR A 532 -14.58 12.90 11.18
CA TYR A 532 -13.54 13.64 10.45
C TYR A 532 -13.42 15.07 10.95
N VAL A 533 -14.53 15.81 10.99
CA VAL A 533 -14.53 17.25 11.34
C VAL A 533 -14.12 17.48 12.79
N SER A 534 -14.54 16.65 13.75
CA SER A 534 -14.11 16.78 15.16
C SER A 534 -12.58 16.76 15.32
N ARG A 535 -11.91 15.84 14.63
CA ARG A 535 -10.45 15.69 14.64
C ARG A 535 -9.75 16.85 13.91
N CYS A 536 -10.30 17.29 12.78
CA CYS A 536 -9.86 18.50 12.10
C CYS A 536 -9.97 19.73 13.02
N ALA A 537 -11.11 19.92 13.67
CA ALA A 537 -11.38 21.03 14.58
C ALA A 537 -10.36 21.08 15.72
N ARG A 538 -10.02 19.91 16.29
CA ARG A 538 -8.99 19.81 17.32
C ARG A 538 -7.61 20.17 16.78
N LEU A 539 -7.21 19.65 15.63
CA LEU A 539 -5.90 19.92 15.04
C LEU A 539 -5.75 21.37 14.55
N LEU A 540 -6.84 22.02 14.11
CA LEU A 540 -6.87 23.42 13.68
C LEU A 540 -6.46 24.38 14.80
N LYS A 541 -6.85 24.09 16.05
CA LYS A 541 -6.44 24.90 17.22
C LYS A 541 -4.91 25.02 17.34
N MET A 542 -4.17 24.00 16.89
CA MET A 542 -2.71 23.96 16.92
C MET A 542 -2.06 24.33 15.58
N ASN A 543 -2.79 24.18 14.48
CA ASN A 543 -2.29 24.36 13.12
C ASN A 543 -3.29 25.18 12.28
N PRO A 544 -3.45 26.48 12.59
CA PRO A 544 -4.38 27.37 11.89
C PRO A 544 -4.12 27.42 10.38
N GLY A 545 -5.18 27.66 9.61
CA GLY A 545 -5.15 27.75 8.14
C GLY A 545 -4.89 26.44 7.40
N THR A 546 -4.86 25.29 8.08
CA THR A 546 -4.57 23.99 7.46
C THR A 546 -5.80 23.42 6.76
N SER A 547 -5.61 22.90 5.53
CA SER A 547 -6.72 22.36 4.74
C SER A 547 -7.16 20.98 5.20
N PHE A 548 -8.39 20.61 4.92
CA PHE A 548 -8.94 19.28 5.13
C PHE A 548 -9.99 18.92 4.08
N TRP A 549 -10.36 17.65 4.01
CA TRP A 549 -11.33 17.16 3.02
C TRP A 549 -12.74 17.67 3.28
N ILE A 550 -13.39 18.20 2.23
CA ILE A 550 -14.78 18.64 2.21
C ILE A 550 -15.51 18.00 1.02
N PRO A 551 -16.40 17.01 1.24
CA PRO A 551 -17.29 16.55 0.19
C PRO A 551 -18.16 17.69 -0.33
N LYS A 552 -18.22 17.88 -1.65
CA LYS A 552 -18.96 18.99 -2.28
C LYS A 552 -20.42 19.05 -1.82
N GLN A 553 -21.06 17.88 -1.70
CA GLN A 553 -22.44 17.75 -1.24
C GLN A 553 -22.65 18.11 0.25
N PHE A 554 -21.57 18.26 1.03
CA PHE A 554 -21.63 18.62 2.44
C PHE A 554 -21.18 20.06 2.72
N ALA A 555 -20.79 20.82 1.69
CA ALA A 555 -20.22 22.16 1.87
C ALA A 555 -21.16 23.09 2.64
N GLU A 556 -22.46 23.11 2.30
CA GLU A 556 -23.47 23.93 2.97
C GLU A 556 -23.62 23.55 4.46
N TYR A 557 -23.52 22.27 4.81
CA TYR A 557 -23.63 21.81 6.20
C TYR A 557 -22.46 22.29 7.07
N ILE A 558 -21.28 22.45 6.47
CA ILE A 558 -20.08 22.88 7.18
C ILE A 558 -20.12 24.40 7.47
N GLU A 559 -20.84 25.17 6.65
CA GLU A 559 -20.98 26.62 6.83
C GLU A 559 -21.81 27.01 8.07
N TYR A 560 -22.62 26.09 8.62
CA TYR A 560 -23.35 26.32 9.87
C TYR A 560 -22.45 26.37 11.11
N PHE A 561 -21.23 25.85 11.02
CA PHE A 561 -20.27 25.87 12.12
C PHE A 561 -19.48 27.19 12.13
N ASP A 562 -19.18 27.69 13.33
CA ASP A 562 -18.37 28.88 13.51
C ASP A 562 -16.88 28.53 13.46
N TRP A 563 -16.30 28.68 12.27
CA TRP A 563 -14.87 28.52 12.01
C TRP A 563 -14.03 29.73 12.46
N GLY A 564 -14.65 30.72 13.12
CA GLY A 564 -14.00 31.92 13.61
C GLY A 564 -13.59 32.89 12.49
N THR A 565 -12.47 33.61 12.69
CA THR A 565 -11.96 34.58 11.72
C THR A 565 -11.23 33.96 10.52
N GLU A 566 -10.96 32.66 10.58
CA GLU A 566 -10.32 31.93 9.48
C GLU A 566 -11.37 31.51 8.46
N LYS A 567 -11.11 31.79 7.18
CA LYS A 567 -11.96 31.23 6.12
C LYS A 567 -11.80 29.72 6.09
N LEU A 568 -12.92 29.01 5.94
CA LEU A 568 -12.95 27.58 5.67
C LEU A 568 -12.00 27.24 4.50
N ASN A 569 -10.87 26.59 4.80
CA ASN A 569 -9.85 26.25 3.82
C ASN A 569 -10.00 24.77 3.38
N GLY A 570 -11.03 24.46 2.61
CA GLY A 570 -11.32 23.09 2.18
C GLY A 570 -10.53 22.61 0.97
N ALA A 571 -10.11 21.34 0.97
CA ALA A 571 -9.84 20.58 -0.25
C ALA A 571 -11.10 19.79 -0.61
N TYR A 572 -11.57 19.86 -1.85
CA TYR A 572 -12.80 19.15 -2.22
C TYR A 572 -12.52 17.65 -2.31
N PHE A 573 -13.27 16.86 -1.56
CA PHE A 573 -13.13 15.42 -1.57
C PHE A 573 -13.60 14.83 -2.91
N ASP A 574 -12.79 13.95 -3.49
CA ASP A 574 -13.12 13.10 -4.62
C ASP A 574 -12.34 11.78 -4.49
N GLU A 575 -12.99 10.65 -4.77
CA GLU A 575 -12.39 9.33 -4.54
C GLU A 575 -11.21 9.01 -5.48
N ASN A 576 -11.08 9.78 -6.57
CA ASN A 576 -10.06 9.57 -7.60
C ASN A 576 -8.95 10.63 -7.60
N THR A 577 -8.96 11.58 -6.66
CA THR A 577 -7.92 12.62 -6.54
C THR A 577 -7.24 12.60 -5.18
N GLY A 578 -5.97 12.99 -5.14
CA GLY A 578 -5.24 13.23 -3.89
C GLY A 578 -5.05 14.72 -3.62
N VAL A 579 -4.49 15.06 -2.46
CA VAL A 579 -3.94 16.41 -2.21
C VAL A 579 -2.42 16.31 -2.16
N TRP A 580 -1.72 17.19 -2.88
CA TRP A 580 -0.31 17.48 -2.63
C TRP A 580 -0.21 18.73 -1.76
N ALA A 581 0.54 18.65 -0.67
CA ALA A 581 0.80 19.79 0.20
C ALA A 581 2.28 19.99 0.52
N ASP A 582 2.67 21.27 0.65
CA ASP A 582 4.01 21.65 1.08
C ASP A 582 4.27 21.20 2.53
N GLU A 583 3.26 21.28 3.40
CA GLU A 583 3.26 20.70 4.76
C GLU A 583 2.01 19.81 4.97
N VAL A 584 2.21 18.54 5.32
CA VAL A 584 1.14 17.65 5.78
C VAL A 584 1.28 17.42 7.27
N ILE A 585 0.17 17.47 8.01
CA ILE A 585 0.15 17.32 9.47
C ILE A 585 -0.94 16.32 9.84
N GLY A 586 -0.68 15.40 10.75
CA GLY A 586 -1.74 14.51 11.22
C GLY A 586 -1.24 13.18 11.74
N PHE A 587 -2.06 12.15 11.54
CA PHE A 587 -1.88 10.85 12.18
C PHE A 587 -1.43 9.79 11.20
N LEU A 588 -0.96 8.68 11.74
CA LEU A 588 -0.78 7.43 11.00
C LEU A 588 -1.86 6.42 11.42
N PRO A 589 -2.14 5.39 10.61
CA PRO A 589 -3.02 4.30 11.00
C PRO A 589 -2.50 3.59 12.26
N GLU A 590 -3.11 3.85 13.41
CA GLU A 590 -2.73 3.27 14.68
C GLU A 590 -3.87 3.32 15.71
N PRO A 591 -3.84 2.44 16.75
CA PRO A 591 -4.88 2.42 17.78
C PRO A 591 -5.13 3.80 18.42
N ALA A 592 -4.06 4.52 18.78
CA ALA A 592 -4.17 5.81 19.48
C ALA A 592 -4.92 6.90 18.68
N ALA A 593 -4.80 6.90 17.35
CA ALA A 593 -5.44 7.90 16.50
C ALA A 593 -6.83 7.48 15.97
N SER A 594 -7.23 6.22 16.20
CA SER A 594 -8.46 5.67 15.61
C SER A 594 -9.73 6.07 16.34
N GLU A 595 -9.60 6.54 17.58
CA GLU A 595 -10.71 6.63 18.51
C GLU A 595 -10.99 8.10 18.88
N LEU A 596 -12.25 8.42 19.16
CA LEU A 596 -12.64 9.78 19.54
C LEU A 596 -12.33 10.03 21.01
N GLY A 597 -11.69 11.15 21.33
CA GLY A 597 -11.49 11.65 22.69
C GLY A 597 -12.52 12.71 23.11
N GLN A 598 -12.55 13.04 24.40
CA GLN A 598 -13.38 14.13 24.91
C GLN A 598 -13.03 15.46 24.25
N GLU A 599 -11.75 15.64 23.92
CA GLU A 599 -11.19 16.83 23.28
C GLU A 599 -11.67 16.98 21.83
N ASP A 600 -11.91 15.87 21.11
CA ASP A 600 -12.45 15.91 19.75
C ASP A 600 -13.92 16.37 19.79
N ILE A 601 -14.71 15.82 20.71
CA ILE A 601 -16.11 16.23 20.92
C ILE A 601 -16.20 17.67 21.42
N ALA A 602 -15.33 18.07 22.35
CA ALA A 602 -15.27 19.44 22.84
C ALA A 602 -14.84 20.43 21.74
N ALA A 603 -13.91 20.04 20.85
CA ALA A 603 -13.55 20.85 19.70
C ALA A 603 -14.72 21.02 18.73
N LEU A 604 -15.48 19.94 18.47
CA LEU A 604 -16.67 19.99 17.61
C LEU A 604 -17.79 20.85 18.20
N ARG A 605 -18.11 20.69 19.48
CA ARG A 605 -19.11 21.51 20.20
C ARG A 605 -18.74 22.98 20.25
N ALA A 606 -17.45 23.29 20.38
CA ALA A 606 -16.98 24.67 20.34
C ALA A 606 -17.20 25.34 18.97
N LEU A 607 -17.31 24.56 17.89
CA LEU A 607 -17.65 25.07 16.56
C LEU A 607 -19.16 25.24 16.36
N TYR A 608 -20.04 24.74 17.24
CA TYR A 608 -21.49 24.80 17.07
C TYR A 608 -22.09 25.89 17.99
N PRO A 609 -22.40 27.10 17.48
CA PRO A 609 -22.73 28.25 18.33
C PRO A 609 -24.01 28.08 19.15
N SER A 610 -24.97 27.31 18.64
CA SER A 610 -26.25 27.04 19.30
C SER A 610 -26.17 25.91 20.34
N TRP A 611 -24.99 25.30 20.53
CA TRP A 611 -24.82 24.22 21.48
C TRP A 611 -25.03 24.69 22.92
N ILE A 612 -25.79 23.92 23.70
CA ILE A 612 -26.02 24.17 25.12
C ILE A 612 -25.36 23.05 25.92
N GLU A 613 -24.53 23.44 26.90
CA GLU A 613 -23.71 22.49 27.65
C GLU A 613 -24.53 21.55 28.54
N LYS A 614 -25.61 22.04 29.16
CA LYS A 614 -26.42 21.29 30.12
C LYS A 614 -27.85 21.11 29.63
N PRO A 615 -28.56 20.06 30.08
CA PRO A 615 -29.99 19.94 29.85
C PRO A 615 -30.71 21.15 30.46
N VAL A 616 -31.76 21.62 29.79
CA VAL A 616 -32.50 22.83 30.23
C VAL A 616 -33.88 22.45 30.76
N GLU A 617 -34.65 21.69 29.97
CA GLU A 617 -36.04 21.30 30.25
C GLU A 617 -36.22 19.78 30.10
N LYS A 618 -37.41 19.26 30.42
CA LYS A 618 -37.82 17.87 30.14
C LYS A 618 -38.05 17.68 28.64
N ILE A 619 -36.97 17.67 27.87
CA ILE A 619 -37.00 17.44 26.43
C ILE A 619 -36.50 16.02 26.16
N CYS A 620 -37.39 15.18 25.64
CA CYS A 620 -37.05 13.85 25.16
C CYS A 620 -36.87 13.88 23.64
N VAL A 621 -35.66 13.57 23.21
CA VAL A 621 -35.33 13.31 21.81
C VAL A 621 -35.57 11.84 21.51
N VAL A 622 -36.24 11.55 20.40
CA VAL A 622 -36.42 10.17 19.92
C VAL A 622 -35.93 10.07 18.49
N VAL A 623 -34.97 9.16 18.26
CA VAL A 623 -34.46 8.90 16.91
C VAL A 623 -35.41 7.93 16.20
N ILE A 624 -36.02 8.42 15.12
CA ILE A 624 -36.99 7.66 14.34
C ILE A 624 -36.24 6.69 13.42
N GLY A 625 -36.73 5.46 13.37
CA GLY A 625 -36.15 4.39 12.56
C GLY A 625 -37.12 3.23 12.34
N PRO A 626 -36.64 2.09 11.81
CA PRO A 626 -37.50 0.97 11.45
C PRO A 626 -38.32 0.39 12.61
N ASN A 627 -37.76 0.42 13.82
CA ASN A 627 -38.39 -0.13 15.02
C ASN A 627 -39.08 0.94 15.90
N ILE A 628 -38.60 2.19 15.86
CA ILE A 628 -39.19 3.32 16.58
C ILE A 628 -39.82 4.25 15.54
N THR A 629 -41.10 4.02 15.23
CA THR A 629 -41.87 4.84 14.27
C THR A 629 -42.58 5.99 15.00
N GLU A 630 -42.90 7.09 14.30
CA GLU A 630 -43.65 8.22 14.87
C GLU A 630 -44.92 7.77 15.59
N LYS A 631 -45.70 6.90 14.95
CA LYS A 631 -46.92 6.33 15.54
C LYS A 631 -46.64 5.63 16.87
N PHE A 632 -45.58 4.83 16.94
CA PHE A 632 -45.19 4.14 18.17
C PHE A 632 -44.75 5.13 19.26
N VAL A 633 -44.01 6.17 18.88
CA VAL A 633 -43.62 7.24 19.82
C VAL A 633 -44.88 7.92 20.38
N ASP A 634 -45.80 8.34 19.52
CA ASP A 634 -46.99 9.11 19.92
C ASP A 634 -47.98 8.32 20.76
N GLU A 635 -48.21 7.05 20.40
CA GLU A 635 -49.20 6.22 21.07
C GLU A 635 -48.66 5.59 22.37
N GLN A 636 -47.35 5.33 22.45
CA GLN A 636 -46.76 4.56 23.55
C GLN A 636 -45.73 5.36 24.36
N ILE A 637 -44.61 5.75 23.74
CA ILE A 637 -43.50 6.44 24.47
C ILE A 637 -43.98 7.76 25.07
N SER A 638 -44.69 8.57 24.29
CA SER A 638 -45.24 9.86 24.72
C SER A 638 -46.20 9.72 25.89
N LYS A 639 -47.01 8.66 25.90
CA LYS A 639 -47.96 8.38 26.97
C LYS A 639 -47.26 8.02 28.27
N VAL A 640 -46.19 7.22 28.21
CA VAL A 640 -45.39 6.87 29.39
C VAL A 640 -44.68 8.11 29.94
N LEU A 641 -43.99 8.87 29.09
CA LEU A 641 -43.27 10.09 29.51
C LEU A 641 -44.22 11.10 30.16
N ARG A 642 -45.33 11.43 29.49
CA ARG A 642 -46.32 12.40 30.00
C ARG A 642 -47.08 11.90 31.21
N GLY A 643 -47.23 10.59 31.37
CA GLY A 643 -47.80 9.96 32.57
C GLY A 643 -46.95 10.19 33.83
N HIS A 644 -45.62 10.29 33.67
CA HIS A 644 -44.70 10.65 34.75
C HIS A 644 -44.61 12.17 34.97
N SER A 645 -44.58 12.96 33.89
CA SER A 645 -44.63 14.42 33.99
C SER A 645 -45.19 15.07 32.73
N GLU A 646 -46.20 15.94 32.88
CA GLU A 646 -46.82 16.64 31.75
C GLU A 646 -45.87 17.65 31.05
N GLU A 647 -44.74 17.99 31.68
CA GLU A 647 -43.73 18.90 31.16
C GLU A 647 -42.87 18.29 30.04
N TRP A 648 -42.98 16.98 29.77
CA TRP A 648 -42.20 16.32 28.72
C TRP A 648 -42.57 16.82 27.32
N SER A 649 -41.62 17.53 26.70
CA SER A 649 -41.63 17.86 25.27
C SER A 649 -40.90 16.78 24.48
N ILE A 650 -41.51 16.31 23.40
CA ILE A 650 -40.94 15.22 22.59
C ILE A 650 -40.55 15.78 21.23
N ARG A 651 -39.31 15.51 20.82
CA ARG A 651 -38.75 15.96 19.55
C ARG A 651 -38.24 14.76 18.77
N TYR A 652 -38.55 14.74 17.48
CA TYR A 652 -38.08 13.69 16.60
C TYR A 652 -36.76 14.07 15.95
N VAL A 653 -35.98 13.03 15.68
CA VAL A 653 -34.73 13.11 14.93
C VAL A 653 -34.77 12.03 13.87
N TYR A 654 -34.64 12.44 12.62
CA TYR A 654 -34.69 11.55 11.47
C TYR A 654 -33.29 11.30 10.92
N GLU A 655 -33.05 10.14 10.34
CA GLU A 655 -31.81 9.86 9.59
C GLU A 655 -31.67 10.81 8.39
N SER A 656 -32.79 11.13 7.72
CA SER A 656 -32.84 12.02 6.55
C SER A 656 -32.49 13.48 6.85
N ASP A 657 -32.57 13.90 8.11
CA ASP A 657 -32.34 15.29 8.52
C ASP A 657 -30.86 15.54 8.75
N TYR A 658 -30.11 15.49 7.65
CA TYR A 658 -28.65 15.58 7.67
C TYR A 658 -28.15 16.87 8.32
N ALA A 659 -27.17 16.74 9.22
CA ALA A 659 -26.48 17.87 9.85
C ALA A 659 -27.41 18.92 10.48
N SER A 660 -28.61 18.50 10.90
CA SER A 660 -29.55 19.31 11.68
C SER A 660 -29.51 18.88 13.14
N TYR A 661 -29.24 19.82 14.04
CA TYR A 661 -29.03 19.57 15.46
C TYR A 661 -30.04 20.28 16.37
N ASP A 662 -30.95 21.07 15.82
CA ASP A 662 -31.87 21.92 16.59
C ASP A 662 -32.76 21.10 17.53
N SER A 663 -33.22 19.92 17.10
CA SER A 663 -34.01 19.00 17.92
C SER A 663 -33.25 18.52 19.18
N LEU A 664 -31.91 18.52 19.15
CA LEU A 664 -31.05 18.03 20.22
C LEU A 664 -30.75 19.07 21.30
N ILE A 665 -30.93 20.36 20.97
CA ILE A 665 -30.55 21.47 21.85
C ILE A 665 -31.32 21.40 23.18
N GLY A 666 -30.57 21.33 24.28
CA GLY A 666 -31.10 21.34 25.65
C GLY A 666 -31.80 20.05 26.09
N ALA A 667 -31.71 18.97 25.30
CA ALA A 667 -32.34 17.68 25.59
C ALA A 667 -31.84 17.06 26.91
N SER A 668 -32.77 16.53 27.72
CA SER A 668 -32.47 15.81 28.96
C SER A 668 -32.50 14.29 28.80
N LEU A 669 -33.26 13.79 27.82
CA LEU A 669 -33.38 12.36 27.52
C LEU A 669 -33.28 12.11 26.01
N CYS A 670 -32.57 11.06 25.60
CA CYS A 670 -32.52 10.59 24.22
C CYS A 670 -32.81 9.08 24.17
N ILE A 671 -33.70 8.66 23.27
CA ILE A 671 -34.10 7.26 23.07
C ILE A 671 -33.88 6.87 21.62
N PHE A 672 -33.18 5.75 21.38
CA PHE A 672 -32.97 5.23 20.03
C PHE A 672 -32.64 3.72 20.01
N VAL A 673 -32.69 3.13 18.82
CA VAL A 673 -32.20 1.77 18.56
C VAL A 673 -30.84 1.86 17.87
N GLY A 674 -29.81 1.31 18.51
CA GLY A 674 -28.44 1.27 18.04
C GLY A 674 -28.00 -0.11 17.53
N GLY A 675 -26.72 -0.43 17.72
CA GLY A 675 -26.08 -1.66 17.27
C GLY A 675 -25.41 -1.55 15.90
N GLN A 676 -25.03 -2.70 15.33
CA GLN A 676 -24.28 -2.75 14.07
C GLN A 676 -25.02 -2.03 12.94
N LYS A 677 -24.29 -1.20 12.18
CA LYS A 677 -24.79 -0.38 11.05
C LYS A 677 -25.79 0.73 11.45
N ALA A 678 -25.91 1.06 12.73
CA ALA A 678 -26.75 2.16 13.19
C ALA A 678 -26.03 3.53 13.23
N ASN A 679 -24.76 3.58 12.80
CA ASN A 679 -23.90 4.77 12.91
C ASN A 679 -24.48 6.02 12.24
N ASN A 680 -25.22 5.88 11.14
CA ASN A 680 -25.89 7.01 10.49
C ASN A 680 -27.02 7.61 11.34
N PHE A 681 -27.68 6.80 12.18
CA PHE A 681 -28.80 7.24 13.02
C PHE A 681 -28.32 7.98 14.26
N TRP A 682 -27.25 7.49 14.91
CA TRP A 682 -26.79 8.04 16.18
C TRP A 682 -25.63 9.04 16.06
N ALA A 683 -24.95 9.16 14.92
CA ALA A 683 -23.78 10.04 14.80
C ALA A 683 -24.07 11.49 15.22
N LYS A 684 -25.22 12.06 14.83
CA LYS A 684 -25.63 13.43 15.19
C LYS A 684 -25.83 13.67 16.68
N LEU A 685 -26.00 12.62 17.48
CA LEU A 685 -26.22 12.71 18.92
C LEU A 685 -25.00 13.27 19.68
N TRP A 686 -23.84 13.44 19.03
CA TRP A 686 -22.71 14.17 19.60
C TRP A 686 -23.08 15.58 20.11
N ALA A 687 -24.10 16.21 19.50
CA ALA A 687 -24.56 17.55 19.83
C ALA A 687 -25.53 17.60 21.04
N LEU A 688 -25.91 16.46 21.63
CA LEU A 688 -26.66 16.46 22.89
C LEU A 688 -25.86 17.19 24.00
N PRO A 689 -26.54 17.76 25.00
CA PRO A 689 -25.87 18.34 26.17
C PRO A 689 -25.05 17.30 26.94
N LYS A 690 -24.05 17.75 27.69
CA LYS A 690 -23.43 16.91 28.73
C LYS A 690 -24.50 16.53 29.76
N GLU A 691 -24.32 15.39 30.42
CA GLU A 691 -25.26 14.81 31.39
C GLU A 691 -26.64 14.42 30.82
N CYS A 692 -26.87 14.58 29.50
CA CYS A 692 -28.06 14.06 28.85
C CYS A 692 -28.14 12.55 29.09
N CYS A 693 -29.33 12.10 29.53
CA CYS A 693 -29.60 10.70 29.71
C CYS A 693 -29.84 10.05 28.34
N VAL A 694 -29.11 9.01 28.00
CA VAL A 694 -29.28 8.30 26.73
C VAL A 694 -29.59 6.83 26.95
N ILE A 695 -30.66 6.37 26.32
CA ILE A 695 -31.11 4.98 26.32
C ILE A 695 -30.92 4.43 24.91
N GLU A 696 -29.92 3.57 24.77
CA GLU A 696 -29.66 2.83 23.56
C GLU A 696 -30.26 1.43 23.67
N PHE A 697 -31.15 1.07 22.75
CA PHE A 697 -31.61 -0.30 22.59
C PHE A 697 -30.77 -1.04 21.55
N GLN A 698 -30.25 -2.22 21.87
CA GLN A 698 -29.52 -3.06 20.91
C GLN A 698 -30.06 -4.48 20.87
N GLN A 699 -30.03 -5.12 19.70
CA GLN A 699 -30.32 -6.54 19.60
C GLN A 699 -29.15 -7.35 20.19
N GLU A 700 -29.43 -8.30 21.09
CA GLU A 700 -28.44 -9.05 21.87
C GLU A 700 -27.43 -9.86 21.03
N LEU A 701 -27.74 -10.13 19.76
CA LEU A 701 -26.88 -10.84 18.81
C LEU A 701 -26.11 -9.92 17.84
N LEU A 702 -26.45 -8.63 17.79
CA LEU A 702 -25.89 -7.62 16.88
C LEU A 702 -25.33 -6.42 17.66
N ILE A 703 -24.55 -6.74 18.69
CA ILE A 703 -23.99 -5.77 19.63
C ILE A 703 -22.86 -4.96 18.98
N ASP A 704 -22.77 -3.68 19.33
CA ASP A 704 -21.68 -2.76 18.97
C ASP A 704 -21.39 -1.78 20.13
N GLY A 705 -20.12 -1.39 20.27
CA GLY A 705 -19.60 -0.52 21.33
C GLY A 705 -19.52 0.96 20.96
N GLU A 706 -19.66 1.30 19.69
CA GLU A 706 -19.33 2.64 19.18
C GLU A 706 -20.12 3.78 19.81
N PHE A 707 -21.44 3.63 19.96
CA PHE A 707 -22.24 4.68 20.58
C PHE A 707 -21.94 4.80 22.07
N GLN A 708 -21.81 3.69 22.80
CA GLN A 708 -21.43 3.74 24.20
C GLN A 708 -20.09 4.44 24.37
N HIS A 709 -19.11 4.18 23.50
CA HIS A 709 -17.86 4.93 23.51
C HIS A 709 -18.09 6.44 23.32
N LEU A 710 -18.84 6.84 22.28
CA LEU A 710 -19.23 8.24 22.06
C LEU A 710 -19.89 8.85 23.29
N ALA A 711 -20.81 8.13 23.92
CA ALA A 711 -21.60 8.63 25.04
C ALA A 711 -20.70 9.03 26.21
N HIS A 712 -19.71 8.21 26.53
CA HIS A 712 -18.79 8.50 27.62
C HIS A 712 -17.84 9.65 27.30
N VAL A 713 -17.29 9.72 26.07
CA VAL A 713 -16.42 10.86 25.70
C VAL A 713 -17.20 12.16 25.47
N ALA A 714 -18.49 12.08 25.20
CA ALA A 714 -19.37 13.23 25.11
C ALA A 714 -19.93 13.67 26.49
N GLY A 715 -19.68 12.89 27.54
CA GLY A 715 -20.13 13.16 28.91
C GLY A 715 -21.63 12.91 29.11
N PHE A 716 -22.21 11.90 28.47
CA PHE A 716 -23.60 11.51 28.64
C PHE A 716 -23.76 10.51 29.80
N LYS A 717 -24.98 10.44 30.36
CA LYS A 717 -25.38 9.34 31.24
C LYS A 717 -25.99 8.25 30.36
N SER A 718 -25.25 7.18 30.09
CA SER A 718 -25.64 6.18 29.09
C SER A 718 -26.17 4.88 29.70
N TRP A 719 -27.18 4.28 29.07
CA TRP A 719 -27.67 2.93 29.33
C TRP A 719 -27.81 2.18 28.02
N VAL A 720 -27.39 0.91 28.02
CA VAL A 720 -27.61 -0.03 26.92
C VAL A 720 -28.59 -1.12 27.34
N LEU A 721 -29.74 -1.19 26.67
CA LEU A 721 -30.82 -2.13 26.97
C LEU A 721 -30.92 -3.17 25.85
N LEU A 722 -30.69 -4.44 26.21
CA LEU A 722 -30.67 -5.53 25.23
C LEU A 722 -32.08 -6.01 24.88
N LEU A 723 -32.31 -6.19 23.59
CA LEU A 723 -33.53 -6.73 23.01
C LEU A 723 -33.26 -8.10 22.41
N SER A 724 -34.18 -9.03 22.62
CA SER A 724 -34.18 -10.32 21.92
C SER A 724 -34.67 -10.17 20.49
N LYS A 725 -34.30 -11.13 19.64
CA LYS A 725 -34.74 -11.16 18.25
C LYS A 725 -36.26 -11.34 18.17
N GLY A 726 -36.93 -10.53 17.35
CA GLY A 726 -38.37 -10.59 17.14
C GLY A 726 -38.83 -9.82 15.90
N SER A 727 -40.14 -9.84 15.65
CA SER A 727 -40.79 -8.93 14.69
C SER A 727 -40.74 -7.48 15.19
N ALA A 728 -41.09 -6.51 14.34
CA ALA A 728 -41.11 -5.10 14.74
C ALA A 728 -42.04 -4.84 15.94
N VAL A 729 -43.17 -5.56 16.02
CA VAL A 729 -44.11 -5.46 17.15
C VAL A 729 -43.49 -6.05 18.41
N ASP A 730 -42.89 -7.25 18.33
CA ASP A 730 -42.22 -7.88 19.47
C ASP A 730 -41.08 -6.99 20.01
N VAL A 731 -40.36 -6.32 19.11
CA VAL A 731 -39.28 -5.39 19.45
C VAL A 731 -39.85 -4.15 20.15
N GLN A 732 -40.96 -3.59 19.66
CA GLN A 732 -41.64 -2.44 20.28
C GLN A 732 -42.18 -2.77 21.68
N GLU A 733 -42.77 -3.96 21.87
CA GLU A 733 -43.22 -4.41 23.19
C GLU A 733 -42.05 -4.54 24.18
N GLN A 734 -40.94 -5.13 23.74
CA GLN A 734 -39.72 -5.22 24.55
C GLN A 734 -39.13 -3.84 24.88
N ILE A 735 -39.14 -2.89 23.93
CA ILE A 735 -38.71 -1.51 24.17
C ILE A 735 -39.53 -0.90 25.31
N MET A 736 -40.87 -1.01 25.26
CA MET A 736 -41.73 -0.45 26.32
C MET A 736 -41.50 -1.12 27.67
N GLU A 737 -41.40 -2.46 27.71
CA GLU A 737 -41.16 -3.19 28.95
C GLU A 737 -39.87 -2.75 29.63
N GLN A 738 -38.78 -2.62 28.86
CA GLN A 738 -37.48 -2.21 29.36
C GLN A 738 -37.47 -0.72 29.74
N LEU A 739 -38.12 0.15 28.95
CA LEU A 739 -38.22 1.57 29.20
C LEU A 739 -38.97 1.87 30.50
N GLU A 740 -40.13 1.25 30.72
CA GLU A 740 -40.90 1.42 31.96
C GLU A 740 -40.15 0.93 33.20
N LYS A 741 -39.46 -0.22 33.08
CA LYS A 741 -38.60 -0.75 34.16
C LYS A 741 -37.45 0.19 34.48
N TRP A 742 -36.85 0.79 33.46
CA TRP A 742 -35.76 1.74 33.60
C TRP A 742 -36.24 3.04 34.25
N PHE A 743 -37.37 3.59 33.80
CA PHE A 743 -37.95 4.83 34.35
C PHE A 743 -38.23 4.71 35.86
N LYS A 744 -38.89 3.62 36.28
CA LYS A 744 -39.19 3.37 37.70
C LYS A 744 -37.97 3.38 38.63
N LYS A 745 -36.77 3.13 38.10
CA LYS A 745 -35.53 3.09 38.87
C LYS A 745 -34.69 4.37 38.75
N ASN A 746 -34.89 5.16 37.70
CA ASN A 746 -33.97 6.24 37.32
C ASN A 746 -34.66 7.59 37.11
N GLU A 747 -35.95 7.71 37.40
CA GLU A 747 -36.73 8.95 37.22
C GLU A 747 -36.06 10.17 37.87
N ASP A 748 -35.57 10.02 39.10
CA ASP A 748 -34.87 11.09 39.85
C ASP A 748 -33.52 11.51 39.23
N ASN A 749 -32.99 10.73 38.28
CA ASN A 749 -31.68 10.99 37.66
C ASN A 749 -31.76 11.79 36.34
N ILE A 750 -32.97 12.08 35.85
CA ILE A 750 -33.22 12.63 34.50
C ILE A 750 -33.22 14.17 34.45
N LEU A 751 -33.14 14.85 35.61
CA LEU A 751 -32.90 16.29 35.72
C LEU A 751 -32.05 16.64 36.95
#